data_AF-A0A412Z8E4-F1
#
_entry.id   AF-A0A412Z8E4-F1
#
_cell.length_a   1.000
_cell.length_b   1.000
_cell.length_c   1.000
_cell.angle_alpha   90.00
_cell.angle_beta   90.00
_cell.angle_gamma   90.00
#
_symmetry.space_group_name_H-M   'P 1'
#
loop_
_entity.id
_entity.type
_entity.pdbx_description
1 polymer ?
#
loop_
_entity_poly.entity_id
_entity_poly.type
_entity_poly.pdbx_seq_one_letter_code
_entity_poly.pdbx_strand_id
1 'polypeptide(L)'
;MKKRMGIGLFLVLVLISAATGCTAVWDTGATEDKKQSGAPPAEEPVVLHVYNTMGENINTEQAEAYIHRTMPGVKIESTYEIAPKMENAQLAAVRSGGGPEILYTQDYYTYVQSGYLKDLTSEPFLKNYMISALNDAEVGGKVYALPVGNGYISGLMVNRQLLADMGYDMPRTQEEFIGLCRRIQERREETGVRAYAFGMLYNDAAAVVAMPFLLDAYTDSEYVQWLNLYRNNPAGVSFENPAFARVLKGIDELESMGLYENGDFLMSSKQNLREVVRGNAVMCSVSYVDYAVHFEEKLRDVNGVPSFKIEKDGKQVWVKAEDFVFIPYMGRTREDRWLATNGDWYLGINANITDETVLRACRLYLEYVASTEFAPEYYSASVPVGATTYYRRDDTLNYDYFQNTHPEFYQCLTEHSIVKNPYQFYGSDLFTFALRHYLCGQNYYAGLEGASSYMKIGGTEGMLEALEEYRTTGKNRYQVPDHVVGKTDKTYNYVRIFSRSNESALGNLLADALRQYTGADLAAINAGTLTAELEEGEITESDLATSMLYGLNNHVVTVRCKGANLISILSTNNLTDAVRADQSSVFGGMVIPSGFTYTITYEPLEDNAYGGQAEISDVRLSNGETIDPDAWYTVATTDYELGGSDGWDAFTVLPPDKPAQLPEGIALYQTFDPGNESACRLFDLSTDTYDEQYQQITDWARNQPNIIDAVIAYIESHSENGVLEPVTIDGRIRIANMPEGLDVEKNKIRLD
;
A
#
# COMPACT_ATOMS: atom_id res chain seq x y z
N MET A 1 -33.53 -47.34 53.45
CA MET A 1 -32.87 -48.61 53.86
C MET A 1 -31.74 -48.87 52.85
N LYS A 2 -30.48 -48.68 53.26
CA LYS A 2 -29.50 -49.75 53.61
C LYS A 2 -29.11 -50.60 52.39
N LYS A 3 -27.89 -50.40 51.85
CA LYS A 3 -26.64 -51.18 52.13
C LYS A 3 -26.71 -52.57 51.48
N ARG A 4 -25.73 -53.13 50.75
CA ARG A 4 -24.25 -53.13 50.81
C ARG A 4 -23.77 -53.79 49.48
N MET A 5 -22.70 -53.32 48.82
CA MET A 5 -21.27 -53.64 49.06
C MET A 5 -20.88 -55.09 48.69
N GLY A 6 -20.07 -55.22 47.63
CA GLY A 6 -19.37 -56.44 47.22
C GLY A 6 -18.27 -56.07 46.21
N ILE A 7 -17.03 -56.23 46.64
CA ILE A 7 -15.76 -55.85 45.99
C ILE A 7 -15.41 -56.84 44.87
N GLY A 8 -14.92 -56.34 43.74
CA GLY A 8 -14.28 -57.12 42.67
C GLY A 8 -13.24 -56.27 41.94
N LEU A 9 -11.97 -56.54 42.23
CA LEU A 9 -10.77 -55.93 41.68
C LEU A 9 -10.66 -56.21 40.17
N PHE A 10 -10.50 -55.20 39.32
CA PHE A 10 -9.85 -55.35 38.01
C PHE A 10 -9.10 -54.07 37.64
N LEU A 11 -7.81 -54.23 37.34
CA LEU A 11 -6.88 -53.20 36.91
C LEU A 11 -7.40 -52.48 35.67
N VAL A 12 -7.46 -51.15 35.72
CA VAL A 12 -7.53 -50.29 34.53
C VAL A 12 -6.11 -49.80 34.25
N LEU A 13 -5.51 -50.37 33.21
CA LEU A 13 -4.36 -49.81 32.51
C LEU A 13 -4.86 -48.58 31.74
N VAL A 14 -4.43 -47.40 32.18
CA VAL A 14 -4.56 -46.16 31.40
C VAL A 14 -3.52 -46.25 30.27
N LEU A 15 -4.00 -46.54 29.06
CA LEU A 15 -3.25 -46.32 27.82
C LEU A 15 -3.42 -44.84 27.45
N ILE A 16 -2.38 -44.06 27.69
CA ILE A 16 -2.21 -42.73 27.11
C ILE A 16 -1.86 -42.94 25.64
N SER A 17 -2.83 -42.77 24.75
CA SER A 17 -2.58 -42.55 23.33
C SER A 17 -2.23 -41.07 23.15
N ALA A 18 -0.95 -40.78 23.01
CA ALA A 18 -0.45 -39.47 22.60
C ALA A 18 -0.91 -39.19 21.16
N ALA A 19 -1.64 -38.09 20.98
CA ALA A 19 -1.89 -37.51 19.67
C ALA A 19 -0.60 -36.83 19.20
N THR A 20 0.00 -37.36 18.16
CA THR A 20 1.09 -36.76 17.40
C THR A 20 0.53 -35.63 16.54
N GLY A 21 0.60 -34.39 17.04
CA GLY A 21 0.58 -33.19 16.20
C GLY A 21 2.02 -32.88 15.77
N CYS A 22 2.29 -32.93 14.48
CA CYS A 22 3.60 -32.60 13.92
C CYS A 22 3.81 -31.08 13.98
N THR A 23 4.61 -30.64 14.94
CA THR A 23 5.37 -29.40 14.89
C THR A 23 6.49 -29.57 13.86
N ALA A 24 6.53 -28.74 12.83
CA ALA A 24 7.72 -28.64 11.98
C ALA A 24 8.85 -27.99 12.80
N VAL A 25 9.80 -28.83 13.19
CA VAL A 25 11.01 -28.47 13.91
C VAL A 25 12.14 -28.33 12.89
N TRP A 26 12.88 -27.25 13.02
CA TRP A 26 14.20 -26.97 12.44
C TRP A 26 15.09 -28.23 12.45
N ASP A 27 15.49 -28.72 11.28
CA ASP A 27 16.20 -29.99 11.16
C ASP A 27 17.70 -29.84 11.45
N THR A 28 18.16 -30.56 12.48
CA THR A 28 19.56 -30.69 12.91
C THR A 28 20.13 -32.02 12.41
N GLY A 29 21.02 -32.00 11.43
CA GLY A 29 21.77 -33.17 10.98
C GLY A 29 23.16 -33.28 11.62
N ALA A 30 23.38 -34.27 12.48
CA ALA A 30 24.69 -34.79 12.88
C ALA A 30 24.71 -36.30 12.51
N THR A 31 25.80 -36.96 12.09
CA THR A 31 27.20 -36.94 12.57
C THR A 31 28.11 -37.66 11.56
N GLU A 32 29.40 -37.30 11.50
CA GLU A 32 30.48 -38.32 11.54
C GLU A 32 31.78 -37.74 12.15
N ASP A 33 32.32 -38.46 13.12
CA ASP A 33 33.47 -38.11 13.97
C ASP A 33 34.82 -38.09 13.24
N LYS A 34 35.53 -36.96 13.29
CA LYS A 34 37.01 -36.94 13.32
C LYS A 34 37.54 -35.91 14.31
N LYS A 35 38.14 -36.42 15.38
CA LYS A 35 38.95 -35.66 16.36
C LYS A 35 40.07 -34.88 15.69
N GLN A 36 40.17 -33.57 15.95
CA GLN A 36 41.45 -32.96 16.40
C GLN A 36 41.34 -31.49 16.89
N SER A 37 41.99 -31.28 18.05
CA SER A 37 42.53 -30.06 18.67
C SER A 37 41.62 -28.87 18.95
N GLY A 38 41.55 -28.52 20.25
CA GLY A 38 40.69 -27.49 20.81
C GLY A 38 40.95 -26.08 20.31
N ALA A 39 39.90 -25.49 19.75
CA ALA A 39 39.55 -24.10 19.87
C ALA A 39 38.43 -23.99 20.94
N PRO A 40 38.29 -22.86 21.66
CA PRO A 40 37.11 -22.65 22.50
C PRO A 40 35.84 -22.75 21.64
N PRO A 41 34.70 -23.22 22.19
CA PRO A 41 33.47 -23.31 21.42
C PRO A 41 33.13 -21.92 20.87
N ALA A 42 32.91 -21.82 19.56
CA ALA A 42 32.36 -20.62 18.96
C ALA A 42 31.00 -20.38 19.61
N GLU A 43 30.82 -19.23 20.25
CA GLU A 43 29.51 -18.79 20.73
C GLU A 43 28.55 -18.81 19.53
N GLU A 44 27.37 -19.41 19.69
CA GLU A 44 26.34 -19.35 18.65
C GLU A 44 26.03 -17.88 18.36
N PRO A 45 26.00 -17.47 17.07
CA PRO A 45 25.78 -16.08 16.72
C PRO A 45 24.38 -15.64 17.18
N VAL A 46 24.29 -14.43 17.74
CA VAL A 46 22.99 -13.82 18.06
C VAL A 46 22.38 -13.34 16.75
N VAL A 47 21.22 -13.87 16.39
CA VAL A 47 20.48 -13.46 15.19
C VAL A 47 19.34 -12.53 15.61
N LEU A 48 19.28 -11.34 15.02
CA LEU A 48 18.16 -10.41 15.16
C LEU A 48 17.29 -10.47 13.91
N HIS A 49 16.02 -10.82 14.08
CA HIS A 49 15.04 -10.78 13.00
C HIS A 49 14.35 -9.41 12.96
N VAL A 50 14.30 -8.80 11.77
CA VAL A 50 13.71 -7.46 11.59
C VAL A 50 12.86 -7.43 10.33
N TYR A 51 11.55 -7.21 10.47
CA TYR A 51 10.71 -6.98 9.28
C TYR A 51 10.98 -5.62 8.63
N ASN A 52 10.79 -5.54 7.31
CA ASN A 52 10.83 -4.31 6.55
C ASN A 52 9.74 -4.28 5.46
N THR A 53 9.35 -3.07 5.05
CA THR A 53 8.35 -2.85 3.98
C THR A 53 8.95 -2.16 2.74
N MET A 54 10.27 -2.03 2.66
CA MET A 54 10.95 -1.24 1.62
C MET A 54 11.42 -2.11 0.45
N GLY A 55 11.74 -3.38 0.71
CA GLY A 55 12.07 -4.35 -0.34
C GLY A 55 12.97 -5.49 0.14
N GLU A 56 13.12 -6.50 -0.71
CA GLU A 56 13.82 -7.77 -0.41
C GLU A 56 15.34 -7.60 -0.19
N ASN A 57 15.95 -6.51 -0.67
CA ASN A 57 17.42 -6.34 -0.72
C ASN A 57 17.96 -5.26 0.23
N ILE A 58 17.37 -5.08 1.41
CA ILE A 58 17.91 -4.14 2.40
C ILE A 58 19.30 -4.61 2.87
N ASN A 59 20.31 -3.75 2.69
CA ASN A 59 21.67 -4.01 3.16
C ASN A 59 21.82 -3.81 4.67
N THR A 60 22.04 -4.90 5.42
CA THR A 60 22.23 -4.89 6.88
C THR A 60 23.68 -4.69 7.34
N GLU A 61 24.67 -4.66 6.43
CA GLU A 61 26.10 -4.65 6.76
C GLU A 61 26.51 -3.43 7.61
N GLN A 62 25.93 -2.25 7.35
CA GLN A 62 26.23 -1.05 8.14
C GLN A 62 25.76 -1.19 9.58
N ALA A 63 24.55 -1.76 9.78
CA ALA A 63 23.99 -2.02 11.10
C ALA A 63 24.83 -3.07 11.83
N GLU A 64 25.19 -4.17 11.17
CA GLU A 64 26.06 -5.21 11.73
C GLU A 64 27.44 -4.66 12.08
N ALA A 65 28.06 -3.89 11.18
CA ALA A 65 29.35 -3.26 11.41
C ALA A 65 29.32 -2.27 12.59
N TYR A 66 28.22 -1.54 12.76
CA TYR A 66 28.02 -0.68 13.94
C TYR A 66 27.98 -1.52 15.22
N ILE A 67 27.17 -2.57 15.25
CA ILE A 67 26.99 -3.46 16.41
C ILE A 67 28.30 -4.20 16.74
N HIS A 68 29.04 -4.70 15.74
CA HIS A 68 30.28 -5.47 15.91
C HIS A 68 31.41 -4.70 16.56
N ARG A 69 31.37 -3.36 16.56
CA ARG A 69 32.31 -2.52 17.33
C ARG A 69 32.24 -2.82 18.82
N THR A 70 31.06 -3.23 19.30
CA THR A 70 30.78 -3.48 20.72
C THR A 70 30.46 -4.95 21.00
N MET A 71 29.83 -5.64 20.06
CA MET A 71 29.36 -7.01 20.19
C MET A 71 29.57 -7.78 18.87
N PRO A 72 30.76 -8.39 18.67
CA PRO A 72 31.03 -9.20 17.49
C PRO A 72 30.15 -10.46 17.50
N GLY A 73 29.77 -10.96 16.32
CA GLY A 73 28.98 -12.18 16.19
C GLY A 73 27.45 -12.00 16.22
N VAL A 74 26.96 -10.75 16.10
CA VAL A 74 25.54 -10.47 15.85
C VAL A 74 25.26 -10.52 14.35
N LYS A 75 24.20 -11.19 13.93
CA LYS A 75 23.72 -11.19 12.54
C LYS A 75 22.32 -10.56 12.51
N ILE A 76 22.02 -9.81 11.46
CA ILE A 76 20.69 -9.24 11.23
C ILE A 76 20.07 -9.91 10.01
N GLU A 77 18.91 -10.53 10.20
CA GLU A 77 18.11 -11.10 9.13
C GLU A 77 16.89 -10.21 8.93
N SER A 78 16.84 -9.53 7.78
CA SER A 78 15.70 -8.69 7.43
C SER A 78 14.74 -9.40 6.50
N THR A 79 13.46 -9.43 6.86
CA THR A 79 12.40 -10.03 6.07
C THR A 79 11.55 -8.94 5.45
N TYR A 80 11.51 -8.87 4.12
CA TYR A 80 10.55 -8.03 3.42
C TYR A 80 9.16 -8.66 3.48
N GLU A 81 8.17 -7.87 3.86
CA GLU A 81 6.78 -8.28 3.81
C GLU A 81 5.91 -7.04 3.61
N ILE A 82 4.75 -7.18 2.94
CA ILE A 82 3.84 -6.04 2.80
C ILE A 82 3.23 -5.68 4.16
N ALA A 83 3.01 -4.39 4.41
CA ALA A 83 2.64 -3.88 5.73
C ALA A 83 1.47 -4.65 6.40
N PRO A 84 0.33 -4.92 5.75
CA PRO A 84 -0.78 -5.62 6.40
C PRO A 84 -0.45 -7.07 6.82
N LYS A 85 0.20 -7.84 5.95
CA LYS A 85 0.60 -9.24 6.24
C LYS A 85 1.66 -9.27 7.34
N MET A 86 2.62 -8.37 7.26
CA MET A 86 3.68 -8.20 8.26
C MET A 86 3.11 -7.90 9.65
N GLU A 87 2.21 -6.91 9.76
CA GLU A 87 1.62 -6.53 11.05
C GLU A 87 0.76 -7.65 11.64
N ASN A 88 -0.03 -8.35 10.81
CA ASN A 88 -0.82 -9.50 11.25
C ASN A 88 0.05 -10.64 11.75
N ALA A 89 1.07 -11.04 10.98
CA ALA A 89 1.99 -12.12 11.34
C ALA A 89 2.77 -11.79 12.61
N GLN A 90 3.33 -10.57 12.69
CA GLN A 90 4.07 -10.11 13.86
C GLN A 90 3.18 -10.06 15.11
N LEU A 91 1.96 -9.53 15.00
CA LEU A 91 1.02 -9.43 16.11
C LEU A 91 0.57 -10.82 16.61
N ALA A 92 0.30 -11.75 15.70
CA ALA A 92 -0.03 -13.14 16.05
C ALA A 92 1.15 -13.84 16.77
N ALA A 93 2.37 -13.63 16.30
CA ALA A 93 3.56 -14.23 16.90
C ALA A 93 3.82 -13.71 18.33
N VAL A 94 3.73 -12.38 18.54
CA VAL A 94 3.93 -11.80 19.89
C VAL A 94 2.83 -12.20 20.87
N ARG A 95 1.58 -12.32 20.41
CA ARG A 95 0.45 -12.86 21.20
C ARG A 95 0.69 -14.28 21.70
N SER A 96 1.40 -15.07 20.89
CA SER A 96 1.75 -16.46 21.19
C SER A 96 2.95 -16.60 22.13
N GLY A 97 3.55 -15.47 22.56
CA GLY A 97 4.77 -15.45 23.38
C GLY A 97 6.08 -15.53 22.57
N GLY A 98 6.00 -15.45 21.23
CA GLY A 98 7.15 -15.46 20.33
C GLY A 98 7.32 -14.12 19.60
N GLY A 99 7.65 -14.19 18.30
CA GLY A 99 7.86 -13.03 17.41
C GLY A 99 9.33 -12.61 17.29
N PRO A 100 9.64 -11.73 16.31
CA PRO A 100 11.00 -11.24 16.10
C PRO A 100 11.49 -10.42 17.29
N GLU A 101 12.81 -10.30 17.44
CA GLU A 101 13.43 -9.56 18.54
C GLU A 101 13.17 -8.05 18.44
N ILE A 102 13.11 -7.54 17.22
CA ILE A 102 12.77 -6.16 16.88
C ILE A 102 11.38 -6.15 16.24
N LEU A 103 10.48 -5.34 16.80
CA LEU A 103 9.12 -5.17 16.29
C LEU A 103 9.04 -3.89 15.47
N TYR A 104 8.47 -3.99 14.27
CA TYR A 104 8.22 -2.88 13.35
C TYR A 104 6.72 -2.73 13.12
N THR A 105 6.11 -1.58 13.44
CA THR A 105 4.63 -1.43 13.36
C THR A 105 4.17 0.03 13.27
N GLN A 106 3.02 0.27 12.63
CA GLN A 106 2.24 1.51 12.69
C GLN A 106 1.20 1.47 13.84
N ASP A 107 0.69 0.28 14.22
CA ASP A 107 -0.22 0.07 15.36
C ASP A 107 0.49 0.08 16.74
N TYR A 108 1.41 1.03 16.90
CA TYR A 108 2.26 1.17 18.08
C TYR A 108 1.48 1.17 19.41
N TYR A 109 0.36 1.90 19.48
CA TYR A 109 -0.40 2.06 20.72
C TYR A 109 -1.01 0.74 21.20
N THR A 110 -1.50 -0.10 20.29
CA THR A 110 -2.04 -1.42 20.62
C THR A 110 -0.95 -2.33 21.17
N TYR A 111 0.26 -2.29 20.59
CA TYR A 111 1.42 -3.05 21.08
C TYR A 111 1.83 -2.62 22.50
N VAL A 112 1.87 -1.32 22.78
CA VAL A 112 2.20 -0.82 24.13
C VAL A 112 1.15 -1.25 25.14
N GLN A 113 -0.14 -1.06 24.84
CA GLN A 113 -1.23 -1.39 25.75
C GLN A 113 -1.32 -2.89 26.04
N SER A 114 -1.01 -3.71 25.04
CA SER A 114 -0.97 -5.17 25.19
C SER A 114 0.31 -5.67 25.86
N GLY A 115 1.26 -4.77 26.16
CA GLY A 115 2.51 -5.09 26.85
C GLY A 115 3.54 -5.83 25.99
N TYR A 116 3.46 -5.69 24.66
CA TYR A 116 4.34 -6.38 23.71
C TYR A 116 5.67 -5.67 23.45
N LEU A 117 5.86 -4.45 23.97
CA LEU A 117 7.09 -3.67 23.81
C LEU A 117 7.81 -3.46 25.15
N LYS A 118 9.16 -3.49 25.13
CA LYS A 118 9.99 -3.12 26.28
C LYS A 118 10.01 -1.61 26.50
N ASP A 119 10.16 -1.21 27.75
CA ASP A 119 10.36 0.19 28.16
C ASP A 119 11.76 0.66 27.77
N LEU A 120 11.85 1.70 26.93
CA LEU A 120 13.09 2.30 26.44
C LEU A 120 13.40 3.64 27.14
N THR A 121 12.59 4.08 28.11
CA THR A 121 12.65 5.45 28.68
C THR A 121 14.02 5.81 29.27
N SER A 122 14.78 4.80 29.72
CA SER A 122 16.11 5.00 30.31
C SER A 122 17.26 4.84 29.31
N GLU A 123 16.97 4.56 28.04
CA GLU A 123 18.01 4.30 27.04
C GLU A 123 18.70 5.61 26.60
N PRO A 124 20.05 5.65 26.59
CA PRO A 124 20.80 6.89 26.38
C PRO A 124 20.68 7.43 24.95
N PHE A 125 20.33 6.58 23.97
CA PHE A 125 20.20 6.97 22.58
C PHE A 125 18.97 7.83 22.30
N LEU A 126 17.97 7.87 23.20
CA LEU A 126 16.78 8.73 23.06
C LEU A 126 17.14 10.22 22.97
N LYS A 127 18.29 10.64 23.52
CA LYS A 127 18.77 12.03 23.42
C LYS A 127 18.99 12.51 21.98
N ASN A 128 19.16 11.57 21.04
CA ASN A 128 19.36 11.82 19.62
C ASN A 128 18.05 12.06 18.87
N TYR A 129 16.89 12.01 19.53
CA TYR A 129 15.59 12.33 18.94
C TYR A 129 15.11 13.73 19.33
N MET A 130 14.28 14.33 18.48
CA MET A 130 13.54 15.55 18.81
C MET A 130 12.57 15.27 19.96
N ILE A 131 12.38 16.25 20.85
CA ILE A 131 11.49 16.07 22.02
C ILE A 131 10.04 15.92 21.56
N SER A 132 9.62 16.67 20.53
CA SER A 132 8.28 16.55 19.92
C SER A 132 8.01 15.11 19.45
N ALA A 133 8.95 14.54 18.70
CA ALA A 133 8.88 13.16 18.21
C ALA A 133 8.71 12.13 19.34
N LEU A 134 9.49 12.27 20.42
CA LEU A 134 9.39 11.36 21.56
C LEU A 134 8.10 11.54 22.36
N ASN A 135 7.62 12.78 22.50
CA ASN A 135 6.33 13.06 23.14
C ASN A 135 5.18 12.42 22.35
N ASP A 136 5.24 12.46 21.02
CA ASP A 136 4.25 11.80 20.16
C ASP A 136 4.32 10.28 20.26
N ALA A 137 5.46 9.70 20.64
CA ALA A 137 5.60 8.28 20.94
C ALA A 137 5.32 7.95 22.43
N GLU A 138 5.06 8.93 23.30
CA GLU A 138 4.96 8.68 24.74
C GLU A 138 3.61 8.05 25.12
N VAL A 139 3.65 6.99 25.94
CA VAL A 139 2.46 6.38 26.54
C VAL A 139 2.71 6.19 28.03
N GLY A 140 1.89 6.83 28.86
CA GLY A 140 1.96 6.74 30.32
C GLY A 140 3.25 7.29 30.92
N GLY A 141 3.87 8.31 30.30
CA GLY A 141 5.16 8.85 30.76
C GLY A 141 6.38 8.03 30.33
N LYS A 142 6.21 7.11 29.36
CA LYS A 142 7.25 6.18 28.92
C LYS A 142 7.33 6.10 27.40
N VAL A 143 8.52 5.81 26.90
CA VAL A 143 8.79 5.56 25.48
C VAL A 143 9.09 4.08 25.28
N TYR A 144 8.42 3.45 24.31
CA TYR A 144 8.51 2.00 24.07
C TYR A 144 9.08 1.63 22.69
N ALA A 145 9.17 2.59 21.77
CA ALA A 145 9.69 2.40 20.44
C ALA A 145 10.25 3.72 19.88
N LEU A 146 11.13 3.61 18.90
CA LEU A 146 11.69 4.72 18.15
C LEU A 146 10.83 5.00 16.91
N PRO A 147 10.41 6.25 16.67
CA PRO A 147 9.81 6.62 15.39
C PRO A 147 10.90 6.65 14.31
N VAL A 148 10.86 5.74 13.33
CA VAL A 148 11.96 5.56 12.37
C VAL A 148 11.73 6.18 11.00
N GLY A 149 10.53 6.71 10.78
CA GLY A 149 10.22 7.52 9.62
C GLY A 149 9.95 6.72 8.34
N ASN A 150 8.66 6.61 8.03
CA ASN A 150 8.13 6.78 6.66
C ASN A 150 7.02 7.86 6.68
N GLY A 151 7.00 8.69 7.74
CA GLY A 151 6.00 9.72 7.96
C GLY A 151 6.18 10.82 6.94
N TYR A 152 5.57 10.65 5.78
CA TYR A 152 5.54 11.65 4.74
C TYR A 152 4.88 12.92 5.28
N ILE A 153 5.65 14.01 5.37
CA ILE A 153 5.10 15.29 5.80
C ILE A 153 4.17 15.80 4.70
N SER A 154 2.91 15.97 5.04
CA SER A 154 1.86 16.40 4.13
C SER A 154 1.47 17.85 4.35
N GLY A 155 1.14 18.51 3.24
CA GLY A 155 0.66 19.88 3.17
C GLY A 155 -0.35 20.02 2.03
N LEU A 156 -0.66 21.27 1.69
CA LEU A 156 -1.60 21.61 0.64
C LEU A 156 -0.85 22.08 -0.61
N MET A 157 -1.07 21.40 -1.72
CA MET A 157 -0.72 21.90 -3.05
C MET A 157 -1.87 22.75 -3.59
N VAL A 158 -1.56 23.94 -4.09
CA VAL A 158 -2.56 24.89 -4.61
C VAL A 158 -2.15 25.41 -5.98
N ASN A 159 -3.08 25.38 -6.93
CA ASN A 159 -2.98 26.08 -8.20
C ASN A 159 -3.37 27.56 -8.01
N ARG A 160 -2.37 28.38 -7.69
CA ARG A 160 -2.54 29.81 -7.38
C ARG A 160 -3.06 30.60 -8.58
N GLN A 161 -2.59 30.27 -9.78
CA GLN A 161 -3.02 30.96 -10.99
C GLN A 161 -4.51 30.70 -11.26
N LEU A 162 -4.96 29.43 -11.18
CA LEU A 162 -6.37 29.07 -11.35
C LEU A 162 -7.25 29.74 -10.29
N LEU A 163 -6.82 29.76 -9.04
CA LEU A 163 -7.54 30.42 -7.96
C LEU A 163 -7.74 31.93 -8.25
N ALA A 164 -6.70 32.60 -8.73
CA ALA A 164 -6.76 34.01 -9.11
C ALA A 164 -7.64 34.26 -10.35
N ASP A 165 -7.58 33.38 -11.36
CA ASP A 165 -8.42 33.44 -12.56
C ASP A 165 -9.91 33.30 -12.23
N MET A 166 -10.23 32.52 -11.19
CA MET A 166 -11.58 32.39 -10.64
C MET A 166 -12.01 33.57 -9.76
N GLY A 167 -11.12 34.53 -9.49
CA GLY A 167 -11.40 35.74 -8.71
C GLY A 167 -11.35 35.51 -7.20
N TYR A 168 -10.61 34.50 -6.72
CA TYR A 168 -10.46 34.20 -5.30
C TYR A 168 -9.04 34.50 -4.81
N ASP A 169 -8.95 34.86 -3.53
CA ASP A 169 -7.68 35.00 -2.81
C ASP A 169 -7.30 33.69 -2.09
N MET A 170 -6.00 33.51 -1.85
CA MET A 170 -5.49 32.41 -1.04
C MET A 170 -6.05 32.46 0.39
N PRO A 171 -6.61 31.36 0.92
CA PRO A 171 -7.11 31.32 2.29
C PRO A 171 -5.93 31.38 3.28
N ARG A 172 -6.16 32.01 4.44
CA ARG A 172 -5.16 32.19 5.50
C ARG A 172 -5.57 31.56 6.83
N THR A 173 -6.84 31.18 6.97
CA THR A 173 -7.38 30.45 8.11
C THR A 173 -8.17 29.24 7.62
N GLN A 174 -8.40 28.27 8.51
CA GLN A 174 -9.21 27.10 8.17
C GLN A 174 -10.65 27.48 7.81
N GLU A 175 -11.23 28.47 8.49
CA GLU A 175 -12.57 28.98 8.16
C GLU A 175 -12.62 29.59 6.75
N GLU A 176 -11.61 30.37 6.38
CA GLU A 176 -11.47 30.90 5.02
C GLU A 176 -11.29 29.79 3.98
N PHE A 177 -10.52 28.75 4.30
CA PHE A 177 -10.31 27.58 3.45
C PHE A 177 -11.61 26.81 3.23
N ILE A 178 -12.34 26.45 4.29
CA ILE A 178 -13.63 25.74 4.18
C ILE A 178 -14.63 26.58 3.41
N GLY A 179 -14.72 27.89 3.71
CA GLY A 179 -15.60 28.81 2.99
C GLY A 179 -15.24 28.96 1.52
N LEU A 180 -13.95 28.96 1.18
CA LEU A 180 -13.48 28.96 -0.21
C LEU A 180 -13.87 27.67 -0.93
N CYS A 181 -13.64 26.52 -0.30
CA CYS A 181 -14.01 25.22 -0.86
C CYS A 181 -15.50 25.16 -1.18
N ARG A 182 -16.35 25.61 -0.26
CA ARG A 182 -17.81 25.69 -0.46
C ARG A 182 -18.18 26.57 -1.66
N ARG A 183 -17.65 27.79 -1.75
CA ARG A 183 -17.95 28.72 -2.86
C ARG A 183 -17.50 28.22 -4.23
N ILE A 184 -16.35 27.54 -4.30
CA ILE A 184 -15.88 26.95 -5.55
C ILE A 184 -16.78 25.77 -5.92
N GLN A 185 -17.09 24.89 -4.95
CA GLN A 185 -17.89 23.70 -5.20
C GLN A 185 -19.33 24.00 -5.61
N GLU A 186 -19.96 25.03 -5.02
CA GLU A 186 -21.28 25.53 -5.42
C GLU A 186 -21.36 25.95 -6.89
N ARG A 187 -20.20 26.25 -7.50
CA ARG A 187 -20.08 26.66 -8.91
C ARG A 187 -19.43 25.59 -9.78
N ARG A 188 -19.19 24.37 -9.27
CA ARG A 188 -18.50 23.28 -10.00
C ARG A 188 -19.18 22.97 -11.33
N GLU A 189 -20.52 22.94 -11.37
CA GLU A 189 -21.26 22.68 -12.61
C GLU A 189 -21.03 23.76 -13.67
N GLU A 190 -20.83 25.02 -13.27
CA GLU A 190 -20.57 26.13 -14.18
C GLU A 190 -19.11 26.17 -14.64
N THR A 191 -18.17 25.90 -13.74
CA THR A 191 -16.73 26.08 -13.97
C THR A 191 -16.04 24.82 -14.47
N GLY A 192 -16.60 23.63 -14.19
CA GLY A 192 -15.96 22.34 -14.39
C GLY A 192 -14.80 22.07 -13.42
N VAL A 193 -14.57 22.94 -12.44
CA VAL A 193 -13.40 22.90 -11.54
C VAL A 193 -13.82 22.49 -10.14
N ARG A 194 -13.19 21.44 -9.61
CA ARG A 194 -13.33 21.00 -8.21
C ARG A 194 -12.57 21.96 -7.29
N ALA A 195 -13.13 22.25 -6.12
CA ALA A 195 -12.39 23.03 -5.13
C ALA A 195 -11.16 22.26 -4.61
N TYR A 196 -11.33 20.96 -4.41
CA TYR A 196 -10.36 20.09 -3.78
C TYR A 196 -10.43 18.68 -4.38
N ALA A 197 -9.27 18.09 -4.71
CA ALA A 197 -9.18 16.70 -5.16
C ALA A 197 -8.94 15.77 -3.96
N PHE A 198 -9.74 14.71 -3.86
CA PHE A 198 -9.64 13.70 -2.82
C PHE A 198 -9.05 12.42 -3.37
N GLY A 199 -8.02 11.90 -2.70
CA GLY A 199 -7.31 10.69 -3.10
C GLY A 199 -7.32 9.76 -1.93
N MET A 200 -8.23 8.79 -2.00
CA MET A 200 -8.55 7.91 -0.90
C MET A 200 -8.21 6.47 -1.27
N LEU A 201 -7.10 6.22 -1.98
CA LEU A 201 -6.68 4.86 -2.31
C LEU A 201 -6.43 3.98 -1.08
N TYR A 202 -5.95 4.59 0.01
CA TYR A 202 -5.65 3.90 1.27
C TYR A 202 -6.37 4.57 2.45
N ASN A 203 -6.55 3.83 3.56
CA ASN A 203 -7.27 4.32 4.75
C ASN A 203 -6.57 5.53 5.39
N ASP A 204 -5.25 5.46 5.54
CA ASP A 204 -4.41 6.55 6.01
C ASP A 204 -4.43 7.75 5.05
N ALA A 205 -4.40 7.50 3.73
CA ALA A 205 -4.54 8.54 2.72
C ALA A 205 -5.88 9.30 2.88
N ALA A 206 -6.98 8.59 3.13
CA ALA A 206 -8.29 9.20 3.38
C ALA A 206 -8.28 10.14 4.60
N ALA A 207 -7.62 9.73 5.69
CA ALA A 207 -7.47 10.56 6.88
C ALA A 207 -6.67 11.83 6.59
N VAL A 208 -5.57 11.72 5.85
CA VAL A 208 -4.70 12.84 5.46
C VAL A 208 -5.44 13.83 4.56
N VAL A 209 -6.15 13.36 3.54
CA VAL A 209 -6.87 14.26 2.62
C VAL A 209 -8.07 14.93 3.26
N ALA A 210 -8.69 14.33 4.28
CA ALA A 210 -9.77 14.91 5.07
C ALA A 210 -9.25 15.85 6.19
N MET A 211 -8.00 15.69 6.63
CA MET A 211 -7.42 16.42 7.76
C MET A 211 -7.56 17.96 7.68
N PRO A 212 -7.39 18.63 6.52
CA PRO A 212 -7.56 20.09 6.43
C PRO A 212 -8.95 20.59 6.83
N PHE A 213 -9.96 19.72 6.82
CA PHE A 213 -11.33 20.03 7.21
C PHE A 213 -11.60 19.72 8.69
N LEU A 214 -10.77 18.89 9.32
CA LEU A 214 -10.94 18.42 10.71
C LEU A 214 -9.94 19.06 11.68
N LEU A 215 -8.93 19.76 11.16
CA LEU A 215 -7.77 20.24 11.89
C LEU A 215 -8.13 21.10 13.13
N ASP A 216 -9.12 21.98 13.04
CA ASP A 216 -9.65 22.75 14.18
C ASP A 216 -9.90 21.88 15.41
N ALA A 217 -10.60 20.75 15.21
CA ALA A 217 -10.99 19.85 16.28
C ALA A 217 -9.75 19.16 16.87
N TYR A 218 -8.82 18.73 16.02
CA TYR A 218 -7.59 18.04 16.42
C TYR A 218 -6.57 18.92 17.14
N THR A 219 -6.67 20.23 16.96
CA THR A 219 -5.73 21.20 17.50
C THR A 219 -6.24 21.88 18.74
N ASP A 220 -7.50 21.66 19.08
CA ASP A 220 -8.11 22.14 20.31
C ASP A 220 -7.43 21.54 21.56
N SER A 221 -7.19 22.39 22.57
CA SER A 221 -6.54 21.95 23.80
C SER A 221 -7.30 20.85 24.54
N GLU A 222 -8.64 20.83 24.46
CA GLU A 222 -9.45 19.78 25.09
C GLU A 222 -9.30 18.45 24.34
N TYR A 223 -9.22 18.49 23.00
CA TYR A 223 -8.96 17.30 22.20
C TYR A 223 -7.59 16.72 22.52
N VAL A 224 -6.54 17.57 22.55
CA VAL A 224 -5.18 17.13 22.88
C VAL A 224 -5.12 16.50 24.28
N GLN A 225 -5.81 17.08 25.26
CA GLN A 225 -5.93 16.49 26.60
C GLN A 225 -6.67 15.15 26.57
N TRP A 226 -7.79 15.07 25.86
CA TRP A 226 -8.55 13.83 25.70
C TRP A 226 -7.72 12.73 25.02
N LEU A 227 -7.01 13.06 23.94
CA LEU A 227 -6.17 12.13 23.18
C LEU A 227 -5.05 11.57 24.06
N ASN A 228 -4.38 12.43 24.84
CA ASN A 228 -3.35 12.01 25.78
C ASN A 228 -3.91 11.09 26.87
N LEU A 229 -5.08 11.40 27.42
CA LEU A 229 -5.75 10.53 28.40
C LEU A 229 -6.12 9.18 27.78
N TYR A 230 -6.64 9.19 26.55
CA TYR A 230 -7.06 7.99 25.84
C TYR A 230 -5.88 7.08 25.50
N ARG A 231 -4.78 7.63 24.97
CA ARG A 231 -3.53 6.88 24.70
C ARG A 231 -3.01 6.18 25.96
N ASN A 232 -3.09 6.86 27.10
CA ASN A 232 -2.59 6.36 28.39
C ASN A 232 -3.52 5.34 29.05
N ASN A 233 -4.83 5.52 28.94
CA ASN A 233 -5.84 4.65 29.53
C ASN A 233 -7.16 4.71 28.73
N PRO A 234 -7.31 3.90 27.67
CA PRO A 234 -8.51 3.89 26.85
C PRO A 234 -9.79 3.58 27.62
N ALA A 235 -9.70 2.81 28.71
CA ALA A 235 -10.84 2.48 29.55
C ALA A 235 -11.35 3.70 30.34
N GLY A 236 -10.50 4.71 30.57
CA GLY A 236 -10.77 5.86 31.43
C GLY A 236 -11.46 7.05 30.75
N VAL A 237 -11.55 7.08 29.42
CA VAL A 237 -12.26 8.11 28.65
C VAL A 237 -13.07 7.45 27.53
N SER A 238 -14.04 8.16 26.97
CA SER A 238 -14.92 7.65 25.90
C SER A 238 -14.82 8.53 24.65
N PHE A 239 -15.11 7.95 23.49
CA PHE A 239 -15.26 8.69 22.23
C PHE A 239 -16.51 9.58 22.21
N GLU A 240 -17.48 9.35 23.09
CA GLU A 240 -18.63 10.24 23.28
C GLU A 240 -18.25 11.60 23.91
N ASN A 241 -16.99 11.76 24.33
CA ASN A 241 -16.52 13.01 24.89
C ASN A 241 -16.68 14.16 23.87
N PRO A 242 -17.23 15.32 24.27
CA PRO A 242 -17.40 16.48 23.38
C PRO A 242 -16.13 16.91 22.65
N ALA A 243 -14.95 16.70 23.24
CA ALA A 243 -13.67 17.01 22.62
C ALA A 243 -13.41 16.18 21.35
N PHE A 244 -13.76 14.89 21.35
CA PHE A 244 -13.69 14.02 20.18
C PHE A 244 -14.89 14.20 19.24
N ALA A 245 -16.10 14.37 19.78
CA ALA A 245 -17.32 14.53 18.97
C ALA A 245 -17.25 15.71 17.97
N ARG A 246 -16.42 16.72 18.24
CA ARG A 246 -16.14 17.81 17.27
C ARG A 246 -15.47 17.32 15.99
N VAL A 247 -14.64 16.28 16.05
CA VAL A 247 -14.02 15.66 14.87
C VAL A 247 -15.11 15.10 13.96
N LEU A 248 -16.07 14.36 14.53
CA LEU A 248 -17.21 13.81 13.79
C LEU A 248 -18.07 14.90 13.15
N LYS A 249 -18.32 16.01 13.85
CA LYS A 249 -19.02 17.16 13.27
C LYS A 249 -18.30 17.75 12.04
N GLY A 250 -16.97 17.78 12.06
CA GLY A 250 -16.18 18.21 10.89
C GLY A 250 -16.35 17.27 9.70
N ILE A 251 -16.53 15.97 9.94
CA ILE A 251 -16.83 14.98 8.90
C ILE A 251 -18.24 15.24 8.32
N ASP A 252 -19.23 15.52 9.16
CA ASP A 252 -20.59 15.87 8.69
C ASP A 252 -20.57 17.15 7.83
N GLU A 253 -19.79 18.16 8.22
CA GLU A 253 -19.63 19.38 7.43
C GLU A 253 -18.93 19.10 6.09
N LEU A 254 -17.88 18.26 6.10
CA LEU A 254 -17.19 17.82 4.89
C LEU A 254 -18.13 17.09 3.92
N GLU A 255 -18.96 16.18 4.42
CA GLU A 255 -19.98 15.49 3.63
C GLU A 255 -20.97 16.48 3.00
N SER A 256 -21.47 17.43 3.79
CA SER A 256 -22.46 18.41 3.33
C SER A 256 -21.97 19.28 2.16
N MET A 257 -20.65 19.39 1.97
CA MET A 257 -20.06 20.16 0.88
C MET A 257 -19.99 19.39 -0.44
N GLY A 258 -20.12 18.06 -0.44
CA GLY A 258 -20.08 17.24 -1.65
C GLY A 258 -18.78 17.40 -2.46
N LEU A 259 -17.64 17.54 -1.78
CA LEU A 259 -16.34 17.78 -2.42
C LEU A 259 -15.70 16.50 -3.00
N TYR A 260 -16.19 15.34 -2.59
CA TYR A 260 -15.68 14.03 -2.94
C TYR A 260 -16.74 13.20 -3.69
N GLU A 261 -16.29 12.21 -4.42
CA GLU A 261 -17.12 11.27 -5.19
C GLU A 261 -16.60 9.84 -5.07
N ASN A 262 -17.42 8.84 -5.39
CA ASN A 262 -17.05 7.43 -5.23
C ASN A 262 -15.75 7.04 -5.95
N GLY A 263 -15.43 7.70 -7.07
CA GLY A 263 -14.18 7.48 -7.83
C GLY A 263 -12.92 7.87 -7.06
N ASP A 264 -13.01 8.78 -6.10
CA ASP A 264 -11.88 9.19 -5.26
C ASP A 264 -11.33 8.02 -4.42
N PHE A 265 -12.11 6.96 -4.23
CA PHE A 265 -11.70 5.71 -3.56
C PHE A 265 -10.52 5.02 -4.23
N LEU A 266 -10.37 5.18 -5.54
CA LEU A 266 -9.32 4.57 -6.36
C LEU A 266 -8.19 5.56 -6.70
N MET A 267 -8.28 6.78 -6.20
CA MET A 267 -7.34 7.85 -6.54
C MET A 267 -6.19 7.92 -5.55
N SER A 268 -4.97 7.81 -6.08
CA SER A 268 -3.71 8.00 -5.36
C SER A 268 -3.35 9.48 -5.22
N SER A 269 -2.43 9.80 -4.30
CA SER A 269 -1.84 11.14 -4.16
C SER A 269 -1.26 11.69 -5.48
N LYS A 270 -0.63 10.82 -6.27
CA LYS A 270 -0.12 11.17 -7.61
C LYS A 270 -1.23 11.55 -8.59
N GLN A 271 -2.38 10.87 -8.55
CA GLN A 271 -3.52 11.23 -9.40
C GLN A 271 -4.12 12.58 -8.98
N ASN A 272 -4.28 12.86 -7.68
CA ASN A 272 -4.75 14.16 -7.21
C ASN A 272 -3.87 15.32 -7.66
N LEU A 273 -2.55 15.16 -7.53
CA LEU A 273 -1.59 16.16 -7.99
C LEU A 273 -1.79 16.50 -9.46
N ARG A 274 -2.06 15.49 -10.31
CA ARG A 274 -2.35 15.70 -11.74
C ARG A 274 -3.63 16.49 -11.95
N GLU A 275 -4.68 16.24 -11.18
CA GLU A 275 -5.95 17.00 -11.28
C GLU A 275 -5.75 18.50 -10.97
N VAL A 276 -4.96 18.82 -9.93
CA VAL A 276 -4.65 20.23 -9.59
C VAL A 276 -3.86 20.91 -10.70
N VAL A 277 -2.92 20.18 -11.28
CA VAL A 277 -1.99 20.68 -12.29
C VAL A 277 -2.62 20.88 -13.65
N ARG A 278 -3.56 20.00 -14.04
CA ARG A 278 -4.38 20.19 -15.23
C ARG A 278 -5.35 21.36 -15.08
N GLY A 279 -5.66 21.72 -13.84
CA GLY A 279 -6.64 22.75 -13.49
C GLY A 279 -8.06 22.19 -13.38
N ASN A 280 -8.21 20.87 -13.22
CA ASN A 280 -9.49 20.23 -12.92
C ASN A 280 -9.86 20.39 -11.45
N ALA A 281 -8.87 20.61 -10.59
CA ALA A 281 -9.04 20.97 -9.19
C ALA A 281 -8.17 22.18 -8.82
N VAL A 282 -8.58 22.94 -7.80
CA VAL A 282 -7.78 24.07 -7.32
C VAL A 282 -6.72 23.62 -6.31
N MET A 283 -7.05 22.64 -5.47
CA MET A 283 -6.22 22.24 -4.34
C MET A 283 -6.21 20.72 -4.13
N CYS A 284 -5.16 20.19 -3.52
CA CYS A 284 -5.15 18.84 -2.96
C CYS A 284 -4.16 18.72 -1.80
N SER A 285 -4.44 17.83 -0.86
CA SER A 285 -3.43 17.41 0.12
C SER A 285 -2.46 16.42 -0.53
N VAL A 286 -1.18 16.57 -0.23
CA VAL A 286 -0.11 15.73 -0.77
C VAL A 286 1.08 15.70 0.20
N SER A 287 1.82 14.59 0.20
CA SER A 287 3.14 14.58 0.82
C SER A 287 4.13 15.48 0.09
N TYR A 288 5.09 16.03 0.82
CA TYR A 288 6.18 16.77 0.21
C TYR A 288 7.06 15.88 -0.68
N VAL A 289 7.22 14.60 -0.34
CA VAL A 289 7.99 13.66 -1.16
C VAL A 289 7.34 13.46 -2.53
N ASP A 290 6.03 13.19 -2.57
CA ASP A 290 5.30 13.06 -3.83
C ASP A 290 5.32 14.36 -4.62
N TYR A 291 5.19 15.51 -3.94
CA TYR A 291 5.32 16.82 -4.58
C TYR A 291 6.70 17.01 -5.21
N ALA A 292 7.78 16.76 -4.48
CA ALA A 292 9.15 16.96 -4.96
C ALA A 292 9.46 16.03 -6.14
N VAL A 293 9.19 14.73 -6.01
CA VAL A 293 9.48 13.71 -7.04
C VAL A 293 8.66 13.92 -8.31
N HIS A 294 7.42 14.40 -8.18
CA HIS A 294 6.54 14.59 -9.33
C HIS A 294 6.61 15.97 -9.97
N PHE A 295 7.09 17.00 -9.25
CA PHE A 295 7.16 18.38 -9.73
C PHE A 295 8.56 18.96 -9.69
N GLU A 296 9.15 19.11 -8.51
CA GLU A 296 10.40 19.86 -8.34
C GLU A 296 11.57 19.23 -9.08
N GLU A 297 11.73 17.91 -9.02
CA GLU A 297 12.80 17.19 -9.73
C GLU A 297 12.64 17.23 -11.26
N LYS A 298 11.41 17.48 -11.73
CA LYS A 298 11.07 17.55 -13.16
C LYS A 298 11.13 18.97 -13.73
N LEU A 299 11.46 19.97 -12.92
CA LEU A 299 11.61 21.34 -13.37
C LEU A 299 12.67 21.48 -14.45
N ARG A 300 12.37 22.32 -15.44
CA ARG A 300 13.29 22.71 -16.52
C ARG A 300 13.19 24.22 -16.70
N ASP A 301 14.31 24.83 -17.06
CA ASP A 301 14.30 26.23 -17.50
C ASP A 301 13.71 26.31 -18.91
N VAL A 302 12.66 27.11 -19.06
CA VAL A 302 12.05 27.42 -20.36
C VAL A 302 12.09 28.94 -20.54
N ASN A 303 13.08 29.42 -21.30
CA ASN A 303 13.31 30.84 -21.57
C ASN A 303 13.51 31.69 -20.30
N GLY A 304 14.24 31.17 -19.30
CA GLY A 304 14.49 31.85 -18.03
C GLY A 304 13.37 31.71 -17.00
N VAL A 305 12.37 30.87 -17.27
CA VAL A 305 11.26 30.59 -16.35
C VAL A 305 11.29 29.12 -15.95
N PRO A 306 11.49 28.80 -14.66
CA PRO A 306 11.34 27.45 -14.14
C PRO A 306 9.93 26.94 -14.43
N SER A 307 9.85 25.86 -15.19
CA SER A 307 8.61 25.32 -15.72
C SER A 307 8.64 23.81 -15.68
N PHE A 308 7.46 23.19 -15.61
CA PHE A 308 7.33 21.75 -15.78
C PHE A 308 6.37 21.45 -16.92
N LYS A 309 6.55 20.28 -17.52
CA LYS A 309 5.82 19.84 -18.70
C LYS A 309 4.61 19.05 -18.27
N ILE A 310 3.44 19.42 -18.75
CA ILE A 310 2.17 18.77 -18.41
C ILE A 310 1.41 18.43 -19.69
N GLU A 311 0.54 17.43 -19.57
CA GLU A 311 -0.46 17.15 -20.59
C GLU A 311 -1.72 17.96 -20.30
N LYS A 312 -2.18 18.70 -21.31
CA LYS A 312 -3.43 19.46 -21.27
C LYS A 312 -4.09 19.39 -22.65
N ASP A 313 -5.33 18.94 -22.70
CA ASP A 313 -6.11 18.78 -23.94
C ASP A 313 -5.37 17.95 -25.02
N GLY A 314 -4.74 16.84 -24.61
CA GLY A 314 -3.94 15.96 -25.48
C GLY A 314 -2.67 16.60 -26.05
N LYS A 315 -2.23 17.73 -25.49
CA LYS A 315 -1.00 18.44 -25.88
C LYS A 315 -0.09 18.61 -24.71
N GLN A 316 1.20 18.50 -25.00
CA GLN A 316 2.25 18.79 -24.03
C GLN A 316 2.49 20.30 -23.96
N VAL A 317 2.24 20.90 -22.81
CA VAL A 317 2.42 22.33 -22.54
C VAL A 317 3.35 22.55 -21.36
N TRP A 318 4.08 23.66 -21.39
CA TRP A 318 4.90 24.10 -20.27
C TRP A 318 4.10 25.05 -19.40
N VAL A 319 3.99 24.72 -18.11
CA VAL A 319 3.39 25.59 -17.09
C VAL A 319 4.45 26.05 -16.13
N LYS A 320 4.29 27.26 -15.59
CA LYS A 320 5.31 27.84 -14.74
C LYS A 320 5.23 27.22 -13.36
N ALA A 321 6.38 26.99 -12.75
CA ALA A 321 6.45 26.53 -11.37
C ALA A 321 5.73 27.48 -10.41
N GLU A 322 5.86 28.79 -10.64
CA GLU A 322 5.25 29.86 -9.82
C GLU A 322 3.72 29.88 -9.83
N ASP A 323 3.07 29.17 -10.77
CA ASP A 323 1.61 29.07 -10.82
C ASP A 323 1.08 28.17 -9.69
N PHE A 324 1.97 27.40 -9.06
CA PHE A 324 1.65 26.45 -8.00
C PHE A 324 2.44 26.74 -6.73
N VAL A 325 1.84 26.43 -5.59
CA VAL A 325 2.49 26.55 -4.28
C VAL A 325 2.19 25.34 -3.42
N PHE A 326 3.19 24.90 -2.67
CA PHE A 326 3.05 23.92 -1.61
C PHE A 326 3.13 24.66 -0.27
N ILE A 327 2.06 24.57 0.54
CA ILE A 327 1.92 25.34 1.78
C ILE A 327 1.47 24.45 2.94
N PRO A 328 1.79 24.81 4.19
CA PRO A 328 1.20 24.16 5.37
C PRO A 328 -0.33 24.28 5.39
N TYR A 329 -0.99 23.40 6.12
CA TYR A 329 -2.43 23.54 6.39
C TYR A 329 -2.70 24.75 7.28
N MET A 330 -3.85 25.40 7.07
CA MET A 330 -4.26 26.57 7.84
C MET A 330 -4.89 26.16 9.16
N GLY A 331 -4.54 26.84 10.25
CA GLY A 331 -5.17 26.69 11.56
C GLY A 331 -6.30 27.71 11.80
N ARG A 332 -6.66 27.84 13.09
CA ARG A 332 -7.69 28.78 13.58
C ARG A 332 -7.36 30.23 13.28
N THR A 333 -6.13 30.63 13.61
CA THR A 333 -5.65 31.98 13.35
C THR A 333 -4.68 31.99 12.18
N ARG A 334 -4.41 33.19 11.65
CA ARG A 334 -3.50 33.39 10.51
C ARG A 334 -2.07 32.92 10.78
N GLU A 335 -1.64 32.93 12.04
CA GLU A 335 -0.31 32.50 12.46
C GLU A 335 -0.26 31.00 12.75
N ASP A 336 -1.42 30.36 12.98
CA ASP A 336 -1.49 28.93 13.24
C ASP A 336 -1.36 28.17 11.92
N ARG A 337 -0.26 27.43 11.76
CA ARG A 337 0.02 26.60 10.59
C ARG A 337 0.42 25.20 11.02
N TRP A 338 0.11 24.23 10.17
CA TRP A 338 0.20 22.83 10.55
C TRP A 338 0.76 21.97 9.42
N LEU A 339 1.49 20.96 9.85
CA LEU A 339 1.97 19.87 9.00
C LEU A 339 1.42 18.57 9.58
N ALA A 340 1.13 17.61 8.70
CA ALA A 340 0.66 16.29 9.11
C ALA A 340 1.70 15.23 8.72
N THR A 341 1.77 14.11 9.45
CA THR A 341 2.47 12.90 8.99
C THR A 341 1.49 11.78 8.75
N ASN A 342 1.76 10.95 7.73
CA ASN A 342 0.88 9.87 7.28
C ASN A 342 1.04 8.57 8.10
N GLY A 343 1.05 8.62 9.42
CA GLY A 343 1.39 7.41 10.20
C GLY A 343 2.89 7.25 10.35
N ASP A 344 3.35 7.24 11.59
CA ASP A 344 4.75 6.99 11.91
C ASP A 344 4.94 5.49 12.11
N TRP A 345 6.00 4.96 11.53
CA TRP A 345 6.45 3.61 11.81
C TRP A 345 7.35 3.61 13.04
N TYR A 346 7.17 2.60 13.89
CA TYR A 346 7.85 2.47 15.16
C TYR A 346 8.69 1.19 15.20
N LEU A 347 9.95 1.31 15.65
CA LEU A 347 10.82 0.19 15.98
C LEU A 347 10.99 0.05 17.49
N GLY A 348 10.62 -1.10 18.05
CA GLY A 348 10.82 -1.38 19.47
C GLY A 348 11.31 -2.80 19.72
N ILE A 349 11.58 -3.11 20.99
CA ILE A 349 12.07 -4.43 21.40
C ILE A 349 10.89 -5.26 21.87
N ASN A 350 10.77 -6.49 21.36
CA ASN A 350 9.75 -7.43 21.77
C ASN A 350 9.85 -7.76 23.28
N ALA A 351 8.74 -7.58 24.00
CA ALA A 351 8.68 -7.78 25.44
C ALA A 351 8.89 -9.23 25.87
N ASN A 352 8.65 -10.19 24.97
CA ASN A 352 8.86 -11.63 25.21
C ASN A 352 10.34 -12.00 25.29
N ILE A 353 11.26 -11.15 24.80
CA ILE A 353 12.69 -11.40 24.88
C ILE A 353 13.18 -11.20 26.32
N THR A 354 13.79 -12.23 26.88
CA THR A 354 14.34 -12.24 28.25
C THR A 354 15.83 -12.54 28.31
N ASP A 355 16.44 -13.02 27.22
CA ASP A 355 17.86 -13.29 27.16
C ASP A 355 18.64 -11.96 27.13
N GLU A 356 19.52 -11.74 28.11
CA GLU A 356 20.27 -10.48 28.26
C GLU A 356 21.27 -10.23 27.12
N THR A 357 21.77 -11.29 26.48
CA THR A 357 22.68 -11.20 25.34
C THR A 357 21.92 -10.72 24.11
N VAL A 358 20.74 -11.29 23.86
CA VAL A 358 19.84 -10.84 22.78
C VAL A 358 19.34 -9.42 23.04
N LEU A 359 18.91 -9.09 24.27
CA LEU A 359 18.48 -7.74 24.63
C LEU A 359 19.58 -6.70 24.41
N ARG A 360 20.83 -7.05 24.69
CA ARG A 360 21.98 -6.18 24.41
C ARG A 360 22.16 -5.94 22.91
N ALA A 361 22.00 -6.98 22.08
CA ALA A 361 22.04 -6.83 20.64
C ALA A 361 20.89 -5.94 20.12
N CYS A 362 19.66 -6.13 20.62
CA CYS A 362 18.52 -5.28 20.27
C CYS A 362 18.75 -3.80 20.61
N ARG A 363 19.30 -3.51 21.80
CA ARG A 363 19.63 -2.13 22.21
C ARG A 363 20.67 -1.51 21.29
N LEU A 364 21.70 -2.25 20.89
CA LEU A 364 22.73 -1.77 19.96
C LEU A 364 22.15 -1.52 18.56
N TYR A 365 21.19 -2.34 18.13
CA TYR A 365 20.46 -2.10 16.87
C TYR A 365 19.62 -0.82 16.94
N LEU A 366 18.85 -0.59 18.01
CA LEU A 366 18.12 0.66 18.19
C LEU A 366 19.04 1.88 18.38
N GLU A 367 20.21 1.70 18.99
CA GLU A 367 21.24 2.75 19.09
C GLU A 367 21.77 3.13 17.69
N TYR A 368 22.04 2.14 16.83
CA TYR A 368 22.41 2.37 15.43
C TYR A 368 21.32 3.18 14.72
N VAL A 369 20.05 2.75 14.80
CA VAL A 369 18.90 3.43 14.21
C VAL A 369 18.78 4.89 14.71
N ALA A 370 19.07 5.13 15.98
CA ALA A 370 19.06 6.45 16.61
C ALA A 370 20.29 7.31 16.28
N SER A 371 21.30 6.77 15.57
CA SER A 371 22.55 7.47 15.28
C SER A 371 22.50 8.24 13.96
N THR A 372 23.51 9.08 13.74
CA THR A 372 23.77 9.74 12.44
C THR A 372 24.44 8.80 11.43
N GLU A 373 24.92 7.62 11.87
CA GLU A 373 25.48 6.60 10.97
C GLU A 373 24.41 5.78 10.27
N PHE A 374 23.16 5.83 10.77
CA PHE A 374 22.03 5.28 10.07
C PHE A 374 21.72 6.14 8.84
N ALA A 375 22.23 5.68 7.70
CA ALA A 375 22.13 6.38 6.43
C ALA A 375 20.67 6.46 5.96
N PRO A 376 20.17 7.64 5.56
CA PRO A 376 18.89 7.79 4.85
C PRO A 376 18.84 7.07 3.50
N GLU A 377 19.96 6.51 3.02
CA GLU A 377 20.02 5.64 1.84
C GLU A 377 19.06 4.43 1.97
N TYR A 378 18.75 4.03 3.21
CA TYR A 378 17.67 3.10 3.57
C TYR A 378 16.26 3.56 3.14
N TYR A 379 16.07 4.86 2.89
CA TYR A 379 14.79 5.55 2.63
C TYR A 379 14.78 6.36 1.32
N SER A 380 15.62 5.92 0.38
CA SER A 380 15.77 6.39 -1.01
C SER A 380 16.74 7.56 -1.22
N ALA A 381 17.64 7.35 -2.18
CA ALA A 381 18.48 8.39 -2.80
C ALA A 381 17.65 9.43 -3.60
N SER A 382 16.31 9.35 -3.56
CA SER A 382 15.35 10.17 -4.29
C SER A 382 14.43 11.01 -3.39
N VAL A 383 14.69 11.05 -2.07
CA VAL A 383 13.99 11.97 -1.16
C VAL A 383 14.89 13.19 -0.83
N PRO A 384 14.43 14.44 -1.06
CA PRO A 384 15.18 15.62 -0.66
C PRO A 384 15.52 15.60 0.84
N VAL A 385 16.79 15.89 1.16
CA VAL A 385 17.30 15.98 2.54
C VAL A 385 16.39 16.88 3.38
N GLY A 386 15.87 16.34 4.49
CA GLY A 386 14.96 17.04 5.41
C GLY A 386 13.48 16.66 5.26
N ALA A 387 13.08 15.89 4.24
CA ALA A 387 11.71 15.41 4.07
C ALA A 387 11.41 14.09 4.83
N THR A 388 12.43 13.29 5.19
CA THR A 388 12.29 11.97 5.85
C THR A 388 12.94 11.86 7.23
N THR A 389 13.71 12.85 7.66
CA THR A 389 14.54 12.79 8.89
C THR A 389 14.12 13.78 9.97
N TYR A 390 12.81 14.04 10.13
CA TYR A 390 12.34 15.01 11.14
C TYR A 390 12.46 14.50 12.58
N TYR A 391 12.53 13.19 12.83
CA TYR A 391 12.56 12.67 14.21
C TYR A 391 13.93 12.77 14.89
N ARG A 392 15.02 12.74 14.12
CA ARG A 392 16.40 12.68 14.65
C ARG A 392 17.02 14.07 14.73
N ARG A 393 17.69 14.35 15.85
CA ARG A 393 18.56 15.52 16.02
C ARG A 393 19.85 15.27 15.26
N ASP A 394 19.90 15.72 14.03
CA ASP A 394 21.12 15.74 13.25
C ASP A 394 21.46 17.20 12.92
N ASP A 395 22.46 17.72 13.62
CA ASP A 395 22.98 19.08 13.43
C ASP A 395 23.65 19.28 12.05
N THR A 396 23.82 18.20 11.27
CA THR A 396 24.34 18.24 9.90
C THR A 396 23.26 18.32 8.82
N LEU A 397 21.98 18.11 9.17
CA LEU A 397 20.87 18.28 8.24
C LEU A 397 20.77 19.75 7.84
N ASN A 398 21.18 20.04 6.60
CA ASN A 398 21.12 21.39 6.08
C ASN A 398 19.71 21.71 5.56
N TYR A 399 18.88 22.31 6.43
CA TYR A 399 17.55 22.80 6.04
C TYR A 399 17.57 24.09 5.20
N ASP A 400 18.75 24.61 4.82
CA ASP A 400 18.89 25.78 3.93
C ASP A 400 18.05 25.61 2.66
N TYR A 401 17.90 24.39 2.16
CA TYR A 401 17.05 24.11 1.01
C TYR A 401 15.60 24.56 1.28
N PHE A 402 14.92 24.00 2.29
CA PHE A 402 13.56 24.40 2.66
C PHE A 402 13.47 25.88 3.05
N GLN A 403 14.45 26.41 3.76
CA GLN A 403 14.47 27.83 4.11
C GLN A 403 14.45 28.74 2.88
N ASN A 404 15.15 28.34 1.82
CA ASN A 404 15.27 29.12 0.58
C ASN A 404 14.11 28.86 -0.42
N THR A 405 13.64 27.62 -0.54
CA THR A 405 12.61 27.24 -1.53
C THR A 405 11.19 27.24 -0.97
N HIS A 406 11.02 26.90 0.31
CA HIS A 406 9.72 26.75 0.98
C HIS A 406 9.72 27.41 2.38
N PRO A 407 9.92 28.75 2.48
CA PRO A 407 10.15 29.42 3.76
C PRO A 407 8.98 29.27 4.75
N GLU A 408 7.74 29.27 4.26
CA GLU A 408 6.54 29.07 5.09
C GLU A 408 6.49 27.64 5.69
N PHE A 409 6.93 26.65 4.91
CA PHE A 409 7.04 25.26 5.34
C PHE A 409 8.19 25.08 6.33
N TYR A 410 9.37 25.65 6.03
CA TYR A 410 10.53 25.67 6.91
C TYR A 410 10.22 26.30 8.27
N GLN A 411 9.51 27.42 8.28
CA GLN A 411 9.11 28.09 9.52
C GLN A 411 8.22 27.19 10.38
N CYS A 412 7.23 26.54 9.77
CA CYS A 412 6.36 25.57 10.46
C CYS A 412 7.16 24.37 10.98
N LEU A 413 8.15 23.91 10.21
CA LEU A 413 9.03 22.79 10.52
C LEU A 413 9.99 23.11 11.68
N THR A 414 10.47 24.35 11.84
CA THR A 414 11.59 24.67 12.75
C THR A 414 11.23 25.53 13.96
N GLU A 415 10.23 26.42 13.84
CA GLU A 415 9.90 27.39 14.90
C GLU A 415 8.67 26.97 15.72
N HIS A 416 7.73 26.24 15.11
CA HIS A 416 6.45 25.89 15.73
C HIS A 416 6.25 24.39 15.96
N SER A 417 6.98 23.52 15.24
CA SER A 417 7.00 22.05 15.39
C SER A 417 5.65 21.44 15.78
N ILE A 418 4.59 21.77 15.04
CA ILE A 418 3.30 21.09 15.19
C ILE A 418 3.04 20.19 13.99
N VAL A 419 3.99 19.27 13.80
CA VAL A 419 3.77 18.06 13.02
C VAL A 419 2.93 17.15 13.91
N LYS A 420 1.70 16.86 13.52
CA LYS A 420 0.83 15.96 14.29
C LYS A 420 0.30 14.85 13.40
N ASN A 421 0.28 13.66 13.95
CA ASN A 421 -0.61 12.60 13.52
C ASN A 421 -1.81 12.52 14.49
N PRO A 422 -2.91 13.23 14.21
CA PRO A 422 -3.98 13.39 15.19
C PRO A 422 -4.87 12.17 15.35
N TYR A 423 -4.75 11.17 14.46
CA TYR A 423 -5.51 9.93 14.48
C TYR A 423 -4.69 8.74 15.01
N GLN A 424 -3.53 8.99 15.62
CA GLN A 424 -2.71 7.97 16.26
C GLN A 424 -3.18 7.66 17.69
N PHE A 425 -4.19 6.80 17.78
CA PHE A 425 -4.78 6.33 19.04
C PHE A 425 -5.27 4.88 18.91
N TYR A 426 -5.60 4.24 20.03
CA TYR A 426 -6.17 2.89 20.03
C TYR A 426 -7.48 2.81 19.23
N GLY A 427 -7.48 2.10 18.09
CA GLY A 427 -8.61 2.04 17.15
C GLY A 427 -8.50 3.01 15.96
N SER A 428 -7.31 3.56 15.69
CA SER A 428 -7.03 4.41 14.52
C SER A 428 -7.39 3.75 13.20
N ASP A 429 -7.10 2.45 13.05
CA ASP A 429 -7.31 1.73 11.79
C ASP A 429 -8.80 1.53 11.53
N LEU A 430 -9.56 1.25 12.59
CA LEU A 430 -11.02 1.23 12.56
C LEU A 430 -11.58 2.58 12.11
N PHE A 431 -11.09 3.68 12.68
CA PHE A 431 -11.54 5.04 12.35
C PHE A 431 -11.23 5.40 10.90
N THR A 432 -9.99 5.19 10.45
CA THR A 432 -9.56 5.53 9.09
C THR A 432 -10.23 4.66 8.03
N PHE A 433 -10.44 3.38 8.31
CA PHE A 433 -11.25 2.49 7.49
C PHE A 433 -12.68 3.00 7.34
N ALA A 434 -13.34 3.33 8.45
CA ALA A 434 -14.72 3.79 8.44
C ALA A 434 -14.85 5.14 7.73
N LEU A 435 -13.93 6.06 7.99
CA LEU A 435 -13.85 7.37 7.34
C LEU A 435 -13.75 7.20 5.82
N ARG A 436 -12.81 6.39 5.33
CA ARG A 436 -12.62 6.13 3.90
C ARG A 436 -13.89 5.61 3.24
N HIS A 437 -14.49 4.55 3.81
CA HIS A 437 -15.69 3.93 3.24
C HIS A 437 -16.90 4.86 3.27
N TYR A 438 -17.05 5.63 4.35
CA TYR A 438 -18.11 6.62 4.46
C TYR A 438 -17.98 7.73 3.42
N LEU A 439 -16.82 8.40 3.38
CA LEU A 439 -16.58 9.48 2.44
C LEU A 439 -16.68 8.99 0.99
N CYS A 440 -16.21 7.78 0.67
CA CYS A 440 -16.33 7.28 -0.70
C CYS A 440 -17.66 6.60 -1.03
N GLY A 441 -18.64 6.60 -0.11
CA GLY A 441 -19.92 5.94 -0.30
C GLY A 441 -19.81 4.42 -0.54
N GLN A 442 -18.70 3.79 -0.13
CA GLN A 442 -18.43 2.38 -0.35
C GLN A 442 -19.05 1.52 0.74
N ASN A 443 -19.64 0.41 0.32
CA ASN A 443 -20.06 -0.63 1.26
C ASN A 443 -18.83 -1.45 1.65
N TYR A 444 -18.72 -1.84 2.91
CA TYR A 444 -17.73 -2.79 3.37
C TYR A 444 -18.34 -4.18 3.51
N TYR A 445 -17.53 -5.22 3.35
CA TYR A 445 -17.98 -6.59 3.60
C TYR A 445 -18.01 -6.87 5.11
N ALA A 446 -19.12 -7.38 5.64
CA ALA A 446 -19.32 -7.48 7.08
C ALA A 446 -19.45 -8.94 7.59
N GLY A 447 -18.95 -9.91 6.83
CA GLY A 447 -19.15 -11.38 6.93
C GLY A 447 -19.25 -12.00 8.33
N LEU A 448 -20.34 -11.71 9.05
CA LEU A 448 -20.70 -12.34 10.32
C LEU A 448 -21.90 -13.25 10.07
N GLU A 449 -21.77 -14.51 10.50
CA GLU A 449 -22.80 -15.56 10.45
C GLU A 449 -23.16 -16.12 9.05
N GLY A 450 -22.19 -16.22 8.14
CA GLY A 450 -22.35 -16.99 6.90
C GLY A 450 -23.27 -16.36 5.86
N ALA A 451 -23.54 -15.05 5.97
CA ALA A 451 -24.18 -14.26 4.93
C ALA A 451 -23.15 -13.32 4.28
N SER A 452 -22.99 -13.42 2.96
CA SER A 452 -22.25 -12.49 2.11
C SER A 452 -22.98 -11.14 2.04
N SER A 453 -22.93 -10.38 3.13
CA SER A 453 -23.62 -9.10 3.27
C SER A 453 -22.63 -7.94 3.29
N TYR A 454 -22.72 -7.12 2.24
CA TYR A 454 -22.08 -5.80 2.18
C TYR A 454 -22.94 -4.80 2.96
N MET A 455 -22.32 -3.99 3.81
CA MET A 455 -22.97 -3.00 4.67
C MET A 455 -22.40 -1.60 4.46
N LYS A 456 -23.22 -0.58 4.70
CA LYS A 456 -22.76 0.82 4.74
C LYS A 456 -22.21 1.16 6.12
N ILE A 457 -21.25 2.09 6.15
CA ILE A 457 -20.93 2.79 7.40
C ILE A 457 -22.16 3.60 7.81
N GLY A 458 -22.58 3.47 9.08
CA GLY A 458 -23.77 4.14 9.63
C GLY A 458 -23.58 5.64 9.87
N GLY A 459 -22.82 6.33 9.01
CA GLY A 459 -22.41 7.72 9.22
C GLY A 459 -21.50 7.91 10.42
N THR A 460 -21.39 9.15 10.87
CA THR A 460 -20.58 9.52 12.05
C THR A 460 -21.06 8.88 13.35
N GLU A 461 -22.38 8.64 13.49
CA GLU A 461 -22.95 7.87 14.60
C GLU A 461 -22.48 6.41 14.57
N GLY A 462 -22.53 5.76 13.40
CA GLY A 462 -22.03 4.39 13.24
C GLY A 462 -20.52 4.25 13.50
N MET A 463 -19.72 5.25 13.11
CA MET A 463 -18.29 5.32 13.44
C MET A 463 -18.07 5.42 14.94
N LEU A 464 -18.84 6.27 15.63
CA LEU A 464 -18.77 6.45 17.06
C LEU A 464 -19.11 5.15 17.80
N GLU A 465 -20.19 4.48 17.41
CA GLU A 465 -20.58 3.19 17.97
C GLU A 465 -19.47 2.14 17.81
N ALA A 466 -18.89 2.04 16.62
CA ALA A 466 -17.83 1.07 16.34
C ALA A 466 -16.59 1.36 17.20
N LEU A 467 -16.19 2.63 17.34
CA LEU A 467 -15.07 3.05 18.17
C LEU A 467 -15.31 2.76 19.66
N GLU A 468 -16.51 3.01 20.15
CA GLU A 468 -16.88 2.75 21.54
C GLU A 468 -17.00 1.24 21.83
N GLU A 469 -17.52 0.45 20.89
CA GLU A 469 -17.51 -1.02 20.95
C GLU A 469 -16.08 -1.55 20.98
N TYR A 470 -15.21 -1.05 20.10
CA TYR A 470 -13.80 -1.44 20.06
C TYR A 470 -13.09 -1.09 21.37
N ARG A 471 -13.29 0.11 21.90
CA ARG A 471 -12.73 0.56 23.18
C ARG A 471 -13.11 -0.34 24.35
N THR A 472 -14.35 -0.83 24.37
CA THR A 472 -14.90 -1.60 25.50
C THR A 472 -14.69 -3.12 25.39
N THR A 473 -14.66 -3.64 24.16
CA THR A 473 -14.63 -5.09 23.90
C THR A 473 -13.36 -5.58 23.21
N GLY A 474 -12.57 -4.67 22.62
CA GLY A 474 -11.45 -4.97 21.72
C GLY A 474 -11.88 -5.54 20.36
N LYS A 475 -13.17 -5.65 20.07
CA LYS A 475 -13.68 -6.20 18.81
C LYS A 475 -13.78 -5.11 17.75
N ASN A 476 -13.12 -5.33 16.63
CA ASN A 476 -13.24 -4.46 15.47
C ASN A 476 -14.48 -4.89 14.66
N ARG A 477 -15.50 -4.02 14.62
CA ARG A 477 -16.78 -4.25 13.93
C ARG A 477 -16.65 -4.39 12.41
N TYR A 478 -15.57 -3.87 11.85
CA TYR A 478 -15.25 -3.90 10.43
C TYR A 478 -14.20 -4.96 10.08
N GLN A 479 -13.70 -5.69 11.08
CA GLN A 479 -12.78 -6.79 10.85
C GLN A 479 -13.53 -7.96 10.21
N VAL A 480 -13.18 -8.26 8.97
CA VAL A 480 -13.66 -9.43 8.24
C VAL A 480 -12.93 -10.67 8.78
N PRO A 481 -13.64 -11.77 9.12
CA PRO A 481 -13.00 -13.05 9.38
C PRO A 481 -12.24 -13.51 8.12
N ASP A 482 -10.98 -13.87 8.27
CA ASP A 482 -10.16 -14.36 7.16
C ASP A 482 -10.55 -15.81 6.83
N HIS A 483 -11.17 -16.02 5.66
CA HIS A 483 -11.70 -17.33 5.28
C HIS A 483 -10.67 -18.15 4.51
N VAL A 484 -10.58 -19.44 4.83
CA VAL A 484 -9.82 -20.42 4.02
C VAL A 484 -10.62 -20.74 2.76
N VAL A 485 -10.05 -20.46 1.60
CA VAL A 485 -10.66 -20.66 0.27
C VAL A 485 -10.12 -21.91 -0.43
N GLY A 486 -9.00 -22.46 0.04
CA GLY A 486 -8.43 -23.70 -0.47
C GLY A 486 -7.14 -24.08 0.24
N LYS A 487 -6.43 -25.06 -0.31
CA LYS A 487 -5.08 -25.44 0.10
C LYS A 487 -4.18 -25.61 -1.12
N THR A 488 -2.87 -25.48 -0.96
CA THR A 488 -1.91 -25.84 -2.00
C THR A 488 -0.73 -26.61 -1.39
N ASP A 489 -0.23 -27.61 -2.12
CA ASP A 489 0.93 -28.43 -1.74
C ASP A 489 2.27 -27.85 -2.26
N LYS A 490 2.25 -26.61 -2.77
CA LYS A 490 3.43 -25.91 -3.28
C LYS A 490 3.38 -24.42 -2.96
N THR A 491 4.54 -23.83 -2.72
CA THR A 491 4.69 -22.37 -2.70
C THR A 491 4.69 -21.84 -4.13
N TYR A 492 3.86 -20.82 -4.39
CA TYR A 492 3.93 -19.99 -5.59
C TYR A 492 4.85 -18.81 -5.31
N ASN A 493 6.13 -18.99 -5.63
CA ASN A 493 7.19 -18.05 -5.31
C ASN A 493 6.97 -16.68 -5.97
N TYR A 494 7.32 -15.62 -5.24
CA TYR A 494 7.33 -14.26 -5.74
C TYR A 494 8.63 -13.58 -5.36
N VAL A 495 9.30 -13.01 -6.35
CA VAL A 495 10.46 -12.15 -6.16
C VAL A 495 10.23 -10.93 -7.03
N ARG A 496 10.03 -9.76 -6.43
CA ARG A 496 9.40 -8.60 -7.10
C ARG A 496 9.97 -8.30 -8.49
N ILE A 497 11.29 -8.31 -8.64
CA ILE A 497 11.95 -8.01 -9.92
C ILE A 497 11.78 -9.13 -10.95
N PHE A 498 11.82 -10.39 -10.54
CA PHE A 498 11.74 -11.54 -11.44
C PHE A 498 10.30 -11.87 -11.82
N SER A 499 9.37 -11.88 -10.86
CA SER A 499 7.94 -12.12 -11.10
C SER A 499 7.30 -11.06 -12.00
N ARG A 500 7.90 -9.88 -12.11
CA ARG A 500 7.45 -8.78 -12.99
C ARG A 500 8.23 -8.64 -14.30
N SER A 501 9.20 -9.53 -14.53
CA SER A 501 10.01 -9.56 -15.76
C SER A 501 10.09 -10.94 -16.43
N ASN A 502 9.55 -11.98 -15.78
CA ASN A 502 9.52 -13.36 -16.24
C ASN A 502 8.12 -13.97 -16.05
N GLU A 503 7.84 -15.06 -16.76
CA GLU A 503 6.68 -15.90 -16.47
C GLU A 503 6.79 -16.50 -15.05
N SER A 504 5.66 -16.58 -14.35
CA SER A 504 5.59 -17.19 -13.01
C SER A 504 4.31 -18.01 -12.87
N ALA A 505 4.37 -19.06 -12.05
CA ALA A 505 3.20 -19.88 -11.75
C ALA A 505 2.07 -19.07 -11.09
N LEU A 506 2.44 -18.12 -10.21
CA LEU A 506 1.48 -17.19 -9.59
C LEU A 506 0.79 -16.29 -10.62
N GLY A 507 1.55 -15.78 -11.60
CA GLY A 507 0.98 -15.02 -12.71
C GLY A 507 0.04 -15.85 -13.58
N ASN A 508 0.45 -17.07 -13.93
CA ASN A 508 -0.38 -17.98 -14.72
C ASN A 508 -1.70 -18.30 -14.01
N LEU A 509 -1.66 -18.53 -12.68
CA LEU A 509 -2.85 -18.72 -11.85
C LEU A 509 -3.83 -17.54 -11.98
N LEU A 510 -3.33 -16.31 -11.83
CA LEU A 510 -4.15 -15.10 -11.95
C LEU A 510 -4.75 -14.96 -13.36
N ALA A 511 -3.95 -15.06 -14.42
CA ALA A 511 -4.44 -14.89 -15.78
C ALA A 511 -5.44 -15.98 -16.19
N ASP A 512 -5.23 -17.23 -15.76
CA ASP A 512 -6.15 -18.34 -15.99
C ASP A 512 -7.47 -18.14 -15.23
N ALA A 513 -7.40 -17.68 -13.98
CA ALA A 513 -8.57 -17.35 -13.19
C ALA A 513 -9.46 -16.30 -13.89
N LEU A 514 -8.89 -15.19 -14.38
CA LEU A 514 -9.66 -14.16 -15.08
C LEU A 514 -10.29 -14.68 -16.37
N ARG A 515 -9.52 -15.43 -17.18
CA ARG A 515 -9.99 -15.98 -18.44
C ARG A 515 -11.13 -16.95 -18.22
N GLN A 516 -11.00 -17.86 -17.25
CA GLN A 516 -12.03 -18.85 -16.96
C GLN A 516 -13.27 -18.22 -16.34
N TYR A 517 -13.08 -17.29 -15.40
CA TYR A 517 -14.17 -16.65 -14.70
C TYR A 517 -15.11 -15.89 -15.64
N THR A 518 -14.52 -15.17 -16.60
CA THR A 518 -15.28 -14.46 -17.65
C THR A 518 -15.72 -15.36 -18.80
N GLY A 519 -14.98 -16.46 -19.04
CA GLY A 519 -15.09 -17.30 -20.23
C GLY A 519 -14.63 -16.60 -21.52
N ALA A 520 -13.78 -15.58 -21.41
CA ALA A 520 -13.19 -14.89 -22.56
C ALA A 520 -12.22 -15.79 -23.34
N ASP A 521 -11.94 -15.43 -24.60
CA ASP A 521 -11.00 -16.19 -25.44
C ASP A 521 -9.59 -16.15 -24.86
N LEU A 522 -9.18 -14.96 -24.41
CA LEU A 522 -7.86 -14.61 -23.89
C LEU A 522 -7.98 -13.89 -22.55
N ALA A 523 -6.89 -13.85 -21.77
CA ALA A 523 -6.74 -12.87 -20.69
C ALA A 523 -5.36 -12.21 -20.73
N ALA A 524 -5.32 -10.94 -20.35
CA ALA A 524 -4.11 -10.16 -20.27
C ALA A 524 -4.21 -9.23 -19.05
N ILE A 525 -3.23 -9.32 -18.15
CA ILE A 525 -3.15 -8.51 -16.93
C ILE A 525 -1.71 -8.05 -16.68
N ASN A 526 -1.51 -6.90 -16.05
CA ASN A 526 -0.18 -6.42 -15.71
C ASN A 526 0.44 -7.25 -14.56
N ALA A 527 1.77 -7.47 -14.60
CA ALA A 527 2.48 -8.17 -13.54
C ALA A 527 2.59 -7.34 -12.25
N GLY A 528 2.32 -6.03 -12.33
CA GLY A 528 2.23 -5.11 -11.21
C GLY A 528 1.15 -5.49 -10.20
N THR A 529 0.17 -6.30 -10.62
CA THR A 529 -0.84 -6.89 -9.74
C THR A 529 -0.23 -7.85 -8.71
N LEU A 530 0.86 -8.55 -9.05
CA LEU A 530 1.53 -9.48 -8.14
C LEU A 530 2.40 -8.75 -7.13
N THR A 531 2.31 -9.13 -5.86
CA THR A 531 2.95 -8.39 -4.75
C THR A 531 3.58 -9.24 -3.65
N ALA A 532 3.19 -10.50 -3.52
CA ALA A 532 3.75 -11.44 -2.55
C ALA A 532 3.58 -12.89 -3.03
N GLU A 533 4.31 -13.80 -2.41
CA GLU A 533 4.20 -15.24 -2.68
C GLU A 533 2.91 -15.81 -2.08
N LEU A 534 2.48 -16.97 -2.58
CA LEU A 534 1.42 -17.77 -1.96
C LEU A 534 2.06 -19.03 -1.38
N GLU A 535 2.10 -19.14 -0.06
CA GLU A 535 2.80 -20.21 0.66
C GLU A 535 2.09 -21.57 0.52
N GLU A 536 2.86 -22.66 0.63
CA GLU A 536 2.31 -24.00 0.82
C GLU A 536 1.41 -24.03 2.09
N GLY A 537 0.24 -24.64 1.97
CA GLY A 537 -0.69 -24.78 3.09
C GLY A 537 -2.08 -24.24 2.77
N GLU A 538 -2.74 -23.68 3.79
CA GLU A 538 -4.06 -23.04 3.63
C GLU A 538 -3.93 -21.75 2.85
N ILE A 539 -4.81 -21.56 1.87
CA ILE A 539 -4.97 -20.33 1.12
C ILE A 539 -6.14 -19.57 1.72
N THR A 540 -5.89 -18.38 2.22
CA THR A 540 -6.93 -17.49 2.75
C THR A 540 -7.28 -16.34 1.80
N GLU A 541 -8.42 -15.67 2.03
CA GLU A 541 -8.77 -14.43 1.34
C GLU A 541 -7.69 -13.35 1.54
N SER A 542 -7.09 -13.27 2.73
CA SER A 542 -5.99 -12.34 3.02
C SER A 542 -4.69 -12.69 2.30
N ASP A 543 -4.40 -13.98 2.14
CA ASP A 543 -3.25 -14.42 1.34
C ASP A 543 -3.43 -13.97 -0.11
N LEU A 544 -4.60 -14.19 -0.70
CA LEU A 544 -4.87 -13.75 -2.07
C LEU A 544 -4.82 -12.23 -2.20
N ALA A 545 -5.40 -11.48 -1.25
CA ALA A 545 -5.33 -10.03 -1.23
C ALA A 545 -3.88 -9.50 -1.06
N THR A 546 -3.03 -10.25 -0.36
CA THR A 546 -1.61 -9.93 -0.18
C THR A 546 -0.79 -10.23 -1.42
N SER A 547 -0.97 -11.43 -1.99
CA SER A 547 -0.25 -11.85 -3.20
C SER A 547 -0.69 -11.05 -4.42
N MET A 548 -1.90 -10.46 -4.39
CA MET A 548 -2.50 -9.66 -5.44
C MET A 548 -3.03 -8.34 -4.86
N LEU A 549 -2.14 -7.38 -4.51
CA LEU A 549 -2.46 -6.17 -3.71
C LEU A 549 -3.61 -5.30 -4.23
N TYR A 550 -3.82 -5.26 -5.55
CA TYR A 550 -4.95 -4.53 -6.15
C TYR A 550 -6.23 -5.37 -6.22
N GLY A 551 -6.17 -6.59 -5.71
CA GLY A 551 -7.19 -7.62 -5.51
C GLY A 551 -8.60 -7.12 -5.27
N LEU A 552 -8.72 -6.33 -4.22
CA LEU A 552 -9.99 -5.87 -3.68
C LEU A 552 -10.53 -4.62 -4.38
N ASN A 553 -9.69 -3.95 -5.18
CA ASN A 553 -10.01 -2.66 -5.81
C ASN A 553 -10.06 -2.75 -7.34
N ASN A 554 -9.52 -3.81 -7.94
CA ASN A 554 -9.56 -4.06 -9.37
C ASN A 554 -10.65 -5.08 -9.69
N HIS A 555 -11.50 -4.69 -10.63
CA HIS A 555 -12.66 -5.46 -11.03
C HIS A 555 -12.42 -6.14 -12.39
N VAL A 556 -12.86 -7.39 -12.51
CA VAL A 556 -12.69 -8.16 -13.74
C VAL A 556 -13.60 -7.60 -14.82
N VAL A 557 -13.02 -7.25 -15.96
CA VAL A 557 -13.75 -6.70 -17.12
C VAL A 557 -13.46 -7.51 -18.37
N THR A 558 -14.42 -7.54 -19.29
CA THR A 558 -14.30 -8.23 -20.57
C THR A 558 -14.32 -7.23 -21.71
N VAL A 559 -13.21 -7.18 -22.45
CA VAL A 559 -12.98 -6.26 -23.55
C VAL A 559 -13.00 -7.04 -24.86
N ARG A 560 -13.56 -6.46 -25.91
CA ARG A 560 -13.39 -6.94 -27.27
C ARG A 560 -12.43 -6.00 -27.99
N CYS A 561 -11.32 -6.51 -28.51
CA CYS A 561 -10.31 -5.71 -29.18
C CYS A 561 -9.83 -6.35 -30.49
N LYS A 562 -9.23 -5.56 -31.40
CA LYS A 562 -8.49 -6.13 -32.52
C LYS A 562 -7.16 -6.72 -32.06
N GLY A 563 -6.62 -7.69 -32.80
CA GLY A 563 -5.29 -8.24 -32.53
C GLY A 563 -4.19 -7.18 -32.51
N ALA A 564 -4.32 -6.11 -33.30
CA ALA A 564 -3.41 -4.98 -33.29
C ALA A 564 -3.35 -4.27 -31.92
N ASN A 565 -4.49 -4.14 -31.22
CA ASN A 565 -4.52 -3.54 -29.88
C ASN A 565 -3.76 -4.41 -28.88
N LEU A 566 -3.98 -5.74 -28.90
CA LEU A 566 -3.29 -6.67 -28.03
C LEU A 566 -1.77 -6.66 -28.27
N ILE A 567 -1.34 -6.67 -29.53
CA ILE A 567 0.08 -6.55 -29.89
C ILE A 567 0.66 -5.22 -29.39
N SER A 568 -0.07 -4.11 -29.55
CA SER A 568 0.37 -2.79 -29.11
C SER A 568 0.61 -2.71 -27.59
N ILE A 569 -0.19 -3.41 -26.79
CA ILE A 569 -0.05 -3.43 -25.32
C ILE A 569 1.18 -4.22 -24.93
N LEU A 570 1.38 -5.39 -25.54
CA LEU A 570 2.60 -6.15 -25.36
C LEU A 570 3.82 -5.29 -25.70
N SER A 571 3.78 -4.54 -26.80
CA SER A 571 4.86 -3.64 -27.22
C SER A 571 5.01 -2.39 -26.34
N THR A 572 3.98 -1.89 -25.67
CA THR A 572 4.14 -0.67 -24.85
C THR A 572 4.61 -1.02 -23.45
N ASN A 573 4.07 -2.10 -22.88
CA ASN A 573 4.21 -2.39 -21.46
C ASN A 573 5.39 -3.30 -21.14
N ASN A 574 5.82 -4.11 -22.11
CA ASN A 574 7.03 -4.90 -21.97
C ASN A 574 8.30 -4.14 -22.40
N LEU A 575 8.15 -2.95 -23.02
CA LEU A 575 9.27 -2.16 -23.58
C LEU A 575 9.58 -0.88 -22.79
N THR A 576 8.76 -0.50 -21.82
CA THR A 576 8.96 0.68 -20.97
C THR A 576 9.87 0.33 -19.80
N ASP A 577 11.03 1.01 -19.69
CA ASP A 577 12.08 0.92 -18.64
C ASP A 577 11.85 -0.17 -17.57
N ALA A 578 12.04 -1.45 -17.94
CA ALA A 578 11.71 -2.61 -17.10
C ALA A 578 12.36 -2.57 -15.71
N VAL A 579 13.49 -1.87 -15.60
CA VAL A 579 14.19 -1.55 -14.35
C VAL A 579 14.78 -0.15 -14.50
N ARG A 580 14.41 0.79 -13.62
CA ARG A 580 15.15 2.06 -13.52
C ARG A 580 16.61 1.75 -13.19
N ALA A 581 17.55 2.52 -13.73
CA ALA A 581 18.99 2.27 -13.60
C ALA A 581 19.51 2.12 -12.15
N ASP A 582 18.73 2.56 -11.16
CA ASP A 582 19.01 2.48 -9.72
C ASP A 582 18.31 1.32 -8.99
N GLN A 583 17.56 0.47 -9.70
CA GLN A 583 16.75 -0.63 -9.15
C GLN A 583 15.70 -0.21 -8.11
N SER A 584 15.45 1.09 -7.91
CA SER A 584 14.58 1.60 -6.84
C SER A 584 13.09 1.38 -7.12
N SER A 585 12.74 1.08 -8.37
CA SER A 585 11.39 0.69 -8.77
C SER A 585 11.40 -0.28 -9.95
N VAL A 586 10.74 -1.44 -9.79
CA VAL A 586 10.44 -2.37 -10.88
C VAL A 586 9.12 -1.97 -11.52
N PHE A 587 9.13 -1.69 -12.82
CA PHE A 587 7.93 -1.37 -13.57
C PHE A 587 7.02 -2.60 -13.64
N GLY A 588 5.74 -2.44 -13.28
CA GLY A 588 4.77 -3.54 -13.22
C GLY A 588 4.05 -3.83 -14.53
N GLY A 589 4.44 -3.22 -15.64
CA GLY A 589 3.65 -3.28 -16.88
C GLY A 589 3.67 -4.62 -17.61
N MET A 590 4.64 -5.52 -17.35
CA MET A 590 4.77 -6.75 -18.13
C MET A 590 3.45 -7.52 -18.18
N VAL A 591 3.05 -7.95 -19.38
CA VAL A 591 1.74 -8.57 -19.58
C VAL A 591 1.81 -10.07 -19.25
N ILE A 592 0.99 -10.51 -18.32
CA ILE A 592 0.79 -11.92 -18.01
C ILE A 592 -0.33 -12.47 -18.92
N PRO A 593 -0.04 -13.44 -19.79
CA PRO A 593 -1.01 -13.95 -20.75
C PRO A 593 -1.76 -15.20 -20.27
N SER A 594 -3.00 -15.36 -20.72
CA SER A 594 -3.70 -16.65 -20.78
C SER A 594 -4.42 -16.80 -22.12
N GLY A 595 -4.39 -17.99 -22.72
CA GLY A 595 -4.95 -18.28 -24.04
C GLY A 595 -4.07 -17.87 -25.23
N PHE A 596 -2.92 -17.24 -24.97
CA PHE A 596 -1.93 -16.88 -25.98
C PHE A 596 -0.50 -16.90 -25.42
N THR A 597 0.48 -16.85 -26.31
CA THR A 597 1.92 -16.79 -26.02
C THR A 597 2.58 -15.68 -26.82
N TYR A 598 3.74 -15.19 -26.37
CA TYR A 598 4.53 -14.21 -27.10
C TYR A 598 6.02 -14.29 -26.76
N THR A 599 6.86 -13.68 -27.60
CA THR A 599 8.31 -13.60 -27.41
C THR A 599 8.74 -12.16 -27.18
N ILE A 600 9.52 -11.92 -26.12
CA ILE A 600 10.26 -10.69 -25.85
C ILE A 600 11.71 -10.90 -26.27
N THR A 601 12.25 -10.02 -27.10
CA THR A 601 13.69 -10.03 -27.44
C THR A 601 14.32 -8.74 -26.96
N TYR A 602 15.23 -8.81 -26.00
CA TYR A 602 15.99 -7.65 -25.55
C TYR A 602 17.17 -7.35 -26.49
N GLU A 603 17.43 -6.07 -26.73
CA GLU A 603 18.66 -5.65 -27.37
C GLU A 603 19.85 -5.92 -26.43
N PRO A 604 20.95 -6.52 -26.93
CA PRO A 604 22.14 -6.73 -26.14
C PRO A 604 22.74 -5.40 -25.67
N LEU A 605 22.95 -5.25 -24.36
CA LEU A 605 23.65 -4.12 -23.77
C LEU A 605 25.08 -4.51 -23.36
N GLU A 606 26.01 -3.56 -23.41
CA GLU A 606 27.32 -3.71 -22.76
C GLU A 606 27.17 -3.58 -21.23
N ASP A 607 28.00 -4.30 -20.47
CA ASP A 607 28.19 -4.18 -19.01
C ASP A 607 26.95 -4.24 -18.10
N ASN A 608 26.18 -5.34 -18.12
CA ASN A 608 25.07 -5.60 -17.18
C ASN A 608 24.06 -4.44 -17.06
N ALA A 609 24.00 -3.56 -18.06
CA ALA A 609 23.12 -2.42 -18.04
C ALA A 609 21.65 -2.88 -18.10
N TYR A 610 20.78 -2.13 -17.44
CA TYR A 610 19.34 -2.28 -17.48
C TYR A 610 18.74 -1.23 -18.43
N GLY A 611 17.59 -1.52 -19.06
CA GLY A 611 16.85 -0.53 -19.87
C GLY A 611 17.20 -0.49 -21.36
N GLY A 612 17.50 -1.64 -21.98
CA GLY A 612 17.69 -1.75 -23.43
C GLY A 612 16.35 -1.78 -24.15
N GLN A 613 16.31 -1.41 -25.43
CA GLN A 613 15.09 -1.61 -26.22
C GLN A 613 14.77 -3.11 -26.25
N ALA A 614 13.49 -3.47 -26.26
CA ALA A 614 13.07 -4.82 -26.52
C ALA A 614 12.10 -4.83 -27.72
N GLU A 615 11.87 -6.02 -28.28
CA GLU A 615 10.95 -6.22 -29.39
C GLU A 615 9.99 -7.36 -29.03
N ILE A 616 8.70 -7.17 -29.35
CA ILE A 616 7.69 -8.21 -29.23
C ILE A 616 7.52 -8.91 -30.57
N SER A 617 7.55 -10.23 -30.55
CA SER A 617 7.37 -11.08 -31.72
C SER A 617 6.64 -12.38 -31.36
N ASP A 618 6.30 -13.16 -32.39
CA ASP A 618 5.70 -14.51 -32.27
C ASP A 618 4.45 -14.59 -31.37
N VAL A 619 3.56 -13.59 -31.46
CA VAL A 619 2.31 -13.59 -30.69
C VAL A 619 1.34 -14.62 -31.28
N ARG A 620 1.03 -15.68 -30.51
CA ARG A 620 0.24 -16.84 -30.97
C ARG A 620 -0.86 -17.20 -30.00
N LEU A 621 -2.01 -17.64 -30.51
CA LEU A 621 -3.03 -18.31 -29.72
C LEU A 621 -2.53 -19.67 -29.19
N SER A 622 -3.15 -20.20 -28.13
CA SER A 622 -2.80 -21.52 -27.58
C SER A 622 -2.93 -22.68 -28.59
N ASN A 623 -3.70 -22.52 -29.66
CA ASN A 623 -3.80 -23.50 -30.75
C ASN A 623 -2.62 -23.44 -31.75
N GLY A 624 -1.70 -22.49 -31.58
CA GLY A 624 -0.50 -22.28 -32.40
C GLY A 624 -0.66 -21.26 -33.54
N GLU A 625 -1.88 -20.78 -33.81
CA GLU A 625 -2.14 -19.78 -34.84
C GLU A 625 -1.59 -18.41 -34.43
N THR A 626 -1.00 -17.68 -35.38
CA THR A 626 -0.53 -16.30 -35.14
C THR A 626 -1.73 -15.38 -34.93
N ILE A 627 -1.63 -14.44 -33.98
CA ILE A 627 -2.67 -13.41 -33.81
C ILE A 627 -2.76 -12.56 -35.06
N ASP A 628 -3.96 -12.47 -35.63
CA ASP A 628 -4.26 -11.63 -36.78
C ASP A 628 -4.53 -10.18 -36.29
N PRO A 629 -3.76 -9.18 -36.72
CA PRO A 629 -3.94 -7.80 -36.29
C PRO A 629 -5.34 -7.22 -36.57
N ASP A 630 -6.04 -7.74 -37.59
CA ASP A 630 -7.35 -7.23 -38.01
C ASP A 630 -8.53 -8.03 -37.43
N ALA A 631 -8.27 -9.21 -36.87
CA ALA A 631 -9.31 -10.04 -36.24
C ALA A 631 -9.69 -9.52 -34.85
N TRP A 632 -10.94 -9.80 -34.45
CA TRP A 632 -11.46 -9.44 -33.13
C TRP A 632 -11.28 -10.58 -32.14
N TYR A 633 -10.85 -10.24 -30.92
CA TYR A 633 -10.65 -11.15 -29.80
C TYR A 633 -11.40 -10.65 -28.58
N THR A 634 -11.87 -11.58 -27.76
CA THR A 634 -12.43 -11.26 -26.44
C THR A 634 -11.34 -11.50 -25.38
N VAL A 635 -11.02 -10.47 -24.60
CA VAL A 635 -9.92 -10.45 -23.65
C VAL A 635 -10.45 -10.07 -22.27
N ALA A 636 -10.17 -10.92 -21.27
CA ALA A 636 -10.37 -10.58 -19.87
C ALA A 636 -9.18 -9.78 -19.32
N THR A 637 -9.46 -8.73 -18.56
CA THR A 637 -8.48 -7.85 -17.93
C THR A 637 -9.13 -7.18 -16.71
N THR A 638 -8.62 -6.04 -16.22
CA THR A 638 -9.27 -5.27 -15.16
C THR A 638 -9.58 -3.82 -15.56
N ASP A 639 -10.42 -3.18 -14.76
CA ASP A 639 -10.72 -1.76 -14.89
C ASP A 639 -9.49 -0.85 -14.68
N TYR A 640 -8.46 -1.31 -13.95
CA TYR A 640 -7.19 -0.61 -13.82
C TYR A 640 -6.46 -0.50 -15.17
N GLU A 641 -6.40 -1.58 -15.96
CA GLU A 641 -5.83 -1.56 -17.31
C GLU A 641 -6.68 -0.70 -18.27
N LEU A 642 -8.00 -0.72 -18.14
CA LEU A 642 -8.89 0.15 -18.94
C LEU A 642 -8.65 1.64 -18.69
N GLY A 643 -8.17 2.00 -17.50
CA GLY A 643 -7.76 3.35 -17.11
C GLY A 643 -6.47 3.85 -17.74
N GLY A 644 -5.74 3.01 -18.49
CA GLY A 644 -4.46 3.36 -19.12
C GLY A 644 -3.28 3.45 -18.17
N SER A 645 -3.41 2.90 -16.98
CA SER A 645 -2.30 2.75 -16.05
C SER A 645 -1.25 1.79 -16.63
N ASP A 646 0.01 1.95 -16.21
CA ASP A 646 1.15 1.10 -16.62
C ASP A 646 1.32 0.89 -18.14
N GLY A 647 0.97 1.90 -18.96
CA GLY A 647 1.21 1.92 -20.40
C GLY A 647 0.12 1.26 -21.26
N TRP A 648 -1.00 0.85 -20.67
CA TRP A 648 -2.13 0.21 -21.36
C TRP A 648 -2.95 1.15 -22.27
N ASP A 649 -2.32 2.19 -22.84
CA ASP A 649 -2.92 3.23 -23.69
C ASP A 649 -3.77 2.62 -24.84
N ALA A 650 -3.31 1.49 -25.39
CA ALA A 650 -3.98 0.80 -26.48
C ALA A 650 -5.26 0.04 -26.08
N PHE A 651 -5.54 -0.16 -24.78
CA PHE A 651 -6.82 -0.62 -24.21
C PHE A 651 -7.55 0.49 -23.44
N THR A 652 -7.03 1.71 -23.48
CA THR A 652 -7.52 2.77 -22.63
C THR A 652 -8.85 3.31 -23.16
N VAL A 653 -9.92 2.81 -22.57
CA VAL A 653 -11.30 3.27 -22.80
C VAL A 653 -11.64 4.39 -21.79
N LEU A 654 -10.84 4.53 -20.73
CA LEU A 654 -11.01 5.48 -19.63
C LEU A 654 -9.78 6.37 -19.38
N PRO A 655 -9.18 7.04 -20.39
CA PRO A 655 -7.96 7.79 -20.13
C PRO A 655 -8.18 8.97 -19.16
N PRO A 656 -7.16 9.32 -18.36
CA PRO A 656 -7.19 10.52 -17.52
C PRO A 656 -7.27 11.82 -18.31
N ASP A 657 -6.93 11.80 -19.61
CA ASP A 657 -7.06 12.91 -20.54
C ASP A 657 -8.21 12.58 -21.52
N LYS A 658 -9.30 13.37 -21.48
CA LYS A 658 -10.49 13.17 -22.33
C LYS A 658 -10.06 13.01 -23.80
N PRO A 659 -10.14 11.81 -24.40
CA PRO A 659 -9.81 11.63 -25.79
C PRO A 659 -11.00 12.16 -26.60
N ALA A 660 -10.72 12.77 -27.76
CA ALA A 660 -11.80 13.23 -28.65
C ALA A 660 -12.64 12.06 -29.20
N GLN A 661 -12.14 10.83 -29.13
CA GLN A 661 -12.79 9.59 -29.54
C GLN A 661 -12.10 8.39 -28.87
N LEU A 662 -12.85 7.32 -28.58
CA LEU A 662 -12.30 6.04 -28.10
C LEU A 662 -11.32 5.42 -29.09
N PRO A 663 -10.36 4.57 -28.62
CA PRO A 663 -9.45 3.86 -29.51
C PRO A 663 -10.21 3.03 -30.56
N GLU A 664 -9.78 3.13 -31.82
CA GLU A 664 -10.38 2.34 -32.89
C GLU A 664 -10.13 0.84 -32.64
N GLY A 665 -11.16 0.01 -32.88
CA GLY A 665 -11.04 -1.44 -32.75
C GLY A 665 -11.23 -1.97 -31.33
N ILE A 666 -11.82 -1.19 -30.42
CA ILE A 666 -12.16 -1.64 -29.05
C ILE A 666 -13.66 -1.47 -28.79
N ALA A 667 -14.24 -2.44 -28.08
CA ALA A 667 -15.58 -2.37 -27.53
C ALA A 667 -15.60 -3.05 -26.15
N LEU A 668 -16.39 -2.53 -25.22
CA LEU A 668 -16.52 -3.09 -23.87
C LEU A 668 -17.85 -3.83 -23.72
N TYR A 669 -17.83 -5.03 -23.13
CA TYR A 669 -19.05 -5.75 -22.77
C TYR A 669 -19.61 -5.21 -21.46
N GLN A 670 -20.89 -4.84 -21.47
CA GLN A 670 -21.69 -4.63 -20.26
C GLN A 670 -22.17 -5.97 -19.69
N THR A 671 -22.54 -6.90 -20.57
CA THR A 671 -22.81 -8.29 -20.23
C THR A 671 -22.13 -9.18 -21.27
N PHE A 672 -21.42 -10.19 -20.80
CA PHE A 672 -20.78 -11.19 -21.65
C PHE A 672 -21.24 -12.58 -21.21
N ASP A 673 -21.76 -13.35 -22.16
CA ASP A 673 -22.14 -14.75 -21.97
C ASP A 673 -21.58 -15.55 -23.17
N PRO A 674 -20.44 -16.25 -22.99
CA PRO A 674 -19.81 -17.01 -24.08
C PRO A 674 -20.70 -18.16 -24.59
N GLY A 675 -21.69 -18.61 -23.81
CA GLY A 675 -22.66 -19.63 -24.20
C GLY A 675 -23.92 -19.07 -24.87
N ASN A 676 -24.12 -17.75 -24.86
CA ASN A 676 -25.33 -17.11 -25.35
C ASN A 676 -25.06 -15.71 -25.93
N GLU A 677 -24.60 -15.67 -27.18
CA GLU A 677 -24.29 -14.42 -27.91
C GLU A 677 -25.46 -13.40 -27.89
N SER A 678 -26.72 -13.87 -27.84
CA SER A 678 -27.89 -13.00 -27.79
C SER A 678 -28.08 -12.26 -26.46
N ALA A 679 -27.48 -12.76 -25.38
CA ALA A 679 -27.43 -12.14 -24.06
C ALA A 679 -26.26 -11.17 -23.89
N CYS A 680 -25.26 -11.22 -24.79
CA CYS A 680 -24.18 -10.25 -24.78
C CYS A 680 -24.69 -8.84 -25.10
N ARG A 681 -24.21 -7.85 -24.34
CA ARG A 681 -24.50 -6.43 -24.54
C ARG A 681 -23.17 -5.68 -24.49
N LEU A 682 -22.93 -4.87 -25.50
CA LEU A 682 -21.82 -3.92 -25.52
C LEU A 682 -22.32 -2.57 -25.00
N PHE A 683 -21.42 -1.78 -24.43
CA PHE A 683 -21.69 -0.38 -24.20
C PHE A 683 -21.92 0.36 -25.53
N ASP A 684 -22.98 1.15 -25.61
CA ASP A 684 -23.22 2.05 -26.75
C ASP A 684 -22.59 3.41 -26.48
N LEU A 685 -21.30 3.51 -26.78
CA LEU A 685 -20.48 4.70 -26.54
C LEU A 685 -20.64 5.76 -27.64
N SER A 686 -21.72 5.71 -28.42
CA SER A 686 -21.94 6.61 -29.56
C SER A 686 -22.89 7.78 -29.27
N THR A 687 -23.58 7.76 -28.13
CA THR A 687 -24.66 8.72 -27.83
C THR A 687 -24.42 9.62 -26.63
N ASP A 688 -23.56 9.21 -25.70
CA ASP A 688 -23.27 9.92 -24.45
C ASP A 688 -21.98 10.76 -24.54
N THR A 689 -21.83 11.77 -23.68
CA THR A 689 -20.56 12.50 -23.55
C THR A 689 -19.47 11.60 -22.94
N TYR A 690 -18.19 11.91 -23.18
CA TYR A 690 -17.09 11.13 -22.61
C TYR A 690 -17.18 10.98 -21.08
N ASP A 691 -17.57 12.03 -20.36
CA ASP A 691 -17.70 11.98 -18.90
C ASP A 691 -18.85 11.06 -18.46
N GLU A 692 -19.97 11.06 -19.19
CA GLU A 692 -21.10 10.14 -18.95
C GLU A 692 -20.71 8.69 -19.27
N GLN A 693 -19.97 8.47 -20.36
CA GLN A 693 -19.43 7.15 -20.71
C GLN A 693 -18.46 6.63 -19.65
N TYR A 694 -17.53 7.50 -19.22
CA TYR A 694 -16.57 7.19 -18.17
C TYR A 694 -17.27 6.84 -16.86
N GLN A 695 -18.25 7.63 -16.44
CA GLN A 695 -19.02 7.38 -15.23
C GLN A 695 -19.81 6.07 -15.32
N GLN A 696 -20.48 5.82 -16.46
CA GLN A 696 -21.23 4.57 -16.68
C GLN A 696 -20.34 3.33 -16.62
N ILE A 697 -19.17 3.38 -17.27
CA ILE A 697 -18.23 2.26 -17.29
C ILE A 697 -17.63 2.06 -15.91
N THR A 698 -17.18 3.11 -15.23
CA THR A 698 -16.58 2.99 -13.88
C THR A 698 -17.59 2.53 -12.84
N ASP A 699 -18.83 3.02 -12.88
CA ASP A 699 -19.88 2.55 -11.99
C ASP A 699 -20.29 1.10 -12.30
N TRP A 700 -20.30 0.70 -13.58
CA TRP A 700 -20.52 -0.70 -13.96
C TRP A 700 -19.38 -1.62 -13.52
N ALA A 701 -18.13 -1.19 -13.71
CA ALA A 701 -16.93 -1.94 -13.35
C ALA A 701 -16.92 -2.24 -11.85
N ARG A 702 -17.26 -1.26 -11.00
CA ARG A 702 -17.39 -1.46 -9.54
C ARG A 702 -18.43 -2.49 -9.12
N ASN A 703 -19.38 -2.80 -10.00
CA ASN A 703 -20.37 -3.85 -9.77
C ASN A 703 -19.96 -5.21 -10.35
N GLN A 704 -18.81 -5.29 -11.02
CA GLN A 704 -18.23 -6.57 -11.45
C GLN A 704 -17.50 -7.23 -10.28
N PRO A 705 -17.34 -8.56 -10.30
CA PRO A 705 -16.53 -9.27 -9.33
C PRO A 705 -15.09 -8.76 -9.32
N ASN A 706 -14.47 -8.75 -8.15
CA ASN A 706 -13.07 -8.35 -8.02
C ASN A 706 -12.15 -9.50 -8.49
N ILE A 707 -10.86 -9.24 -8.70
CA ILE A 707 -9.95 -10.30 -9.18
C ILE A 707 -9.79 -11.46 -8.17
N ILE A 708 -9.94 -11.20 -6.87
CA ILE A 708 -9.87 -12.22 -5.82
C ILE A 708 -11.05 -13.19 -5.96
N ASP A 709 -12.26 -12.70 -6.25
CA ASP A 709 -13.44 -13.54 -6.50
C ASP A 709 -13.18 -14.52 -7.67
N ALA A 710 -12.51 -14.05 -8.72
CA ALA A 710 -12.15 -14.88 -9.87
C ALA A 710 -11.13 -15.96 -9.50
N VAL A 711 -10.14 -15.62 -8.68
CA VAL A 711 -9.12 -16.56 -8.20
C VAL A 711 -9.70 -17.56 -7.21
N ILE A 712 -10.59 -17.15 -6.31
CA ILE A 712 -11.32 -18.06 -5.41
C ILE A 712 -12.12 -19.07 -6.25
N ALA A 713 -12.91 -18.60 -7.22
CA ALA A 713 -13.69 -19.48 -8.09
C ALA A 713 -12.80 -20.43 -8.91
N TYR A 714 -11.61 -19.98 -9.33
CA TYR A 714 -10.62 -20.83 -9.97
C TYR A 714 -10.13 -21.91 -9.01
N ILE A 715 -9.71 -21.53 -7.80
CA ILE A 715 -9.24 -22.46 -6.77
C ILE A 715 -10.31 -23.49 -6.45
N GLU A 716 -11.55 -23.07 -6.21
CA GLU A 716 -12.65 -23.97 -5.90
C GLU A 716 -12.92 -24.98 -7.03
N SER A 717 -12.82 -24.53 -8.28
CA SER A 717 -13.08 -25.38 -9.46
C SER A 717 -11.90 -26.27 -9.85
N HIS A 718 -10.67 -25.93 -9.44
CA HIS A 718 -9.43 -26.64 -9.74
C HIS A 718 -8.82 -27.28 -8.50
N SER A 719 -9.63 -27.55 -7.47
CA SER A 719 -9.19 -28.23 -6.25
C SER A 719 -9.73 -29.66 -6.18
N GLU A 720 -8.86 -30.64 -5.98
CA GLU A 720 -9.25 -32.01 -5.64
C GLU A 720 -9.15 -32.21 -4.12
N ASN A 721 -10.27 -32.54 -3.46
CA ASN A 721 -10.35 -32.63 -1.99
C ASN A 721 -9.92 -31.35 -1.24
N GLY A 722 -10.12 -30.19 -1.87
CA GLY A 722 -9.74 -28.89 -1.31
C GLY A 722 -8.27 -28.51 -1.49
N VAL A 723 -7.50 -29.29 -2.27
CA VAL A 723 -6.12 -28.99 -2.64
C VAL A 723 -6.09 -28.56 -4.10
N LEU A 724 -5.61 -27.35 -4.36
CA LEU A 724 -5.44 -26.75 -5.67
C LEU A 724 -4.48 -27.59 -6.52
N GLU A 725 -4.93 -27.99 -7.70
CA GLU A 725 -4.09 -28.59 -8.73
C GLU A 725 -2.93 -27.64 -9.08
N PRO A 726 -1.67 -28.10 -9.08
CA PRO A 726 -0.51 -27.23 -9.28
C PRO A 726 -0.57 -26.46 -10.61
N VAL A 727 -0.61 -25.14 -10.54
CA VAL A 727 -0.37 -24.28 -11.70
C VAL A 727 1.13 -24.14 -11.91
N THR A 728 1.62 -24.26 -13.14
CA THR A 728 3.06 -24.24 -13.47
C THR A 728 3.39 -23.21 -14.54
N ILE A 729 4.67 -22.93 -14.72
CA ILE A 729 5.19 -22.24 -15.90
C ILE A 729 5.12 -23.22 -17.09
N ASP A 730 4.41 -22.85 -18.15
CA ASP A 730 4.20 -23.67 -19.35
C ASP A 730 4.72 -22.99 -20.64
N GLY A 731 5.44 -21.88 -20.50
CA GLY A 731 6.21 -21.26 -21.58
C GLY A 731 5.39 -20.31 -22.45
N ARG A 732 4.45 -19.60 -21.83
CA ARG A 732 3.63 -18.55 -22.47
C ARG A 732 4.45 -17.32 -22.82
N ILE A 733 5.49 -17.02 -22.05
CA ILE A 733 6.39 -15.90 -22.31
C ILE A 733 7.77 -16.46 -22.63
N ARG A 734 8.23 -16.24 -23.86
CA ARG A 734 9.59 -16.58 -24.27
C ARG A 734 10.45 -15.32 -24.22
N ILE A 735 11.63 -15.42 -23.65
CA ILE A 735 12.53 -14.28 -23.53
C ILE A 735 13.87 -14.61 -24.19
N ALA A 736 14.23 -13.83 -25.20
CA ALA A 736 15.51 -13.90 -25.89
C ALA A 736 16.42 -12.76 -25.42
N ASN A 737 17.71 -13.07 -25.27
CA ASN A 737 18.75 -12.16 -24.80
C ASN A 737 18.44 -11.51 -23.43
N MET A 738 17.83 -12.26 -22.51
CA MET A 738 17.53 -11.76 -21.17
C MET A 738 18.76 -11.11 -20.51
N PRO A 739 18.65 -9.88 -19.99
CA PRO A 739 19.72 -9.27 -19.21
C PRO A 739 20.10 -10.16 -18.02
N GLU A 740 21.40 -10.28 -17.74
CA GLU A 740 21.89 -11.19 -16.69
C GLU A 740 21.28 -10.91 -15.30
N GLY A 741 20.97 -9.64 -15.01
CA GLY A 741 20.30 -9.25 -13.76
C GLY A 741 18.82 -9.65 -13.65
N LEU A 742 18.19 -10.08 -14.75
CA LEU A 742 16.79 -10.52 -14.81
C LEU A 742 16.65 -12.02 -15.13
N ASP A 743 17.77 -12.70 -15.39
CA ASP A 743 17.83 -14.11 -15.74
C ASP A 743 17.62 -14.97 -14.48
N VAL A 744 16.47 -15.63 -14.39
CA VAL A 744 16.09 -16.46 -13.23
C VAL A 744 17.03 -17.64 -13.03
N GLU A 745 17.54 -18.25 -14.11
CA GLU A 745 18.44 -19.41 -13.99
C GLU A 745 19.81 -18.98 -13.46
N LYS A 746 20.38 -17.89 -13.99
CA LYS A 746 21.66 -17.35 -13.53
C LYS A 746 21.60 -16.86 -12.09
N ASN A 747 20.49 -16.24 -11.68
CA ASN A 747 20.28 -15.75 -10.32
C ASN A 747 19.74 -16.82 -9.35
N LYS A 748 19.50 -18.05 -9.81
CA LYS A 748 18.98 -19.19 -9.03
C LYS A 748 17.62 -18.90 -8.38
N ILE A 749 16.80 -18.12 -9.06
CA ILE A 749 15.44 -17.79 -8.63
C ILE A 749 14.48 -18.84 -9.18
N ARG A 750 13.54 -19.28 -8.35
CA ARG A 750 12.44 -20.16 -8.75
C ARG A 750 11.16 -19.35 -8.77
N LEU A 751 10.42 -19.46 -9.87
CA LEU A 751 9.11 -18.85 -10.06
C LEU A 751 8.03 -19.90 -10.38
N ASP A 752 8.43 -21.17 -10.39
CA ASP A 752 7.60 -22.32 -10.75
C ASP A 752 6.76 -22.84 -9.59
#